data_AF-A0A4Q6GQA0-F1
#
_entry.id   AF-A0A4Q6GQA0-F1
#
_cell.length_a   1.000
_cell.length_b   1.000
_cell.length_c   1.000
_cell.angle_alpha   90.00
_cell.angle_beta   90.00
_cell.angle_gamma   90.00
#
_symmetry.space_group_name_H-M   'P 1'
#
loop_
_entity.id
_entity.type
_entity.pdbx_description
1 polymer ?
#
loop_
_entity_poly.entity_id
_entity_poly.type
_entity_poly.pdbx_seq_one_letter_code
_entity_poly.pdbx_strand_id
1 'polypeptide(L)'
;GRVFGLAFESNDRVWLHRLSGLEGWRRDRRGQWSLSQRVSAAEGLPALESTGLAIDGERRLWLATRRGLFRIDPAGNQVRNYGVRDGLLSQEFNDRALLLTGSGVLAGAAADGSVMLLDTHLADAAPVQAHLVLDGVQVVRGDEVVSLPKGGDFTLQPGDHELQVSARLLSFDDPLANRYRSKLEGFDSDWVSQGASGERAFSSLAPGSYVLRMQAVDDAGNASNERVLRFSVAPPWWRSAWGIALFVLVGLVLLGMVAALYRRRLRRRAAWQIAEHKRELAEQASLAKTRFLATLGHEVRTPMTGVLGMSELLLGTALDERQRSYTHAIQNAGSHLLRLVNDALDIARIEAGKLELQQQDFDLRALVDEVVGLTAPIAEKRGLGFADEIDADVPARLRGDPLRVRQILLNLLGNAIKFTEQGGVTLRACALKPSGIRFEVGDTGPGINEEQQARLFQRFEQAEGARTAARYGGSGLGLAICQELAVAMGGRIAVESTPGIGSRFTVELPLPSGASPAPAGATRASVPAHALRVLLVEDDATIAEVIGGLLRARGHQVQHVSHGLAALSQVGGRAFDIALLDLDLPGLGGLALARQLRSQGFEAPLVAVTARGDAEAEPLAEAAGFDAFLRKPVTGDMLAGAMQQAIEVARQARDGSTDP
;
A
#
# COMPACT_ATOMS: atom_id res chain seq x y z
N GLY A 1 -38.59 -76.61 -50.92
CA GLY A 1 -38.85 -75.70 -52.06
C GLY A 1 -38.89 -76.48 -53.37
N ARG A 2 -39.21 -75.82 -54.49
CA ARG A 2 -39.13 -76.41 -55.85
C ARG A 2 -37.70 -76.86 -56.16
N VAL A 3 -37.55 -77.96 -56.89
CA VAL A 3 -36.27 -78.43 -57.45
C VAL A 3 -36.29 -78.04 -58.93
N PHE A 4 -35.28 -77.31 -59.39
CA PHE A 4 -35.17 -76.81 -60.77
C PHE A 4 -34.30 -77.70 -61.65
N GLY A 5 -33.31 -78.37 -61.05
CA GLY A 5 -32.44 -79.32 -61.74
C GLY A 5 -32.11 -80.51 -60.84
N LEU A 6 -31.96 -81.68 -61.44
CA LEU A 6 -31.59 -82.92 -60.77
C LEU A 6 -30.65 -83.72 -61.66
N ALA A 7 -29.52 -84.17 -61.12
CA ALA A 7 -28.57 -85.02 -61.84
C ALA A 7 -27.97 -86.08 -60.91
N PHE A 8 -27.93 -87.34 -61.36
CA PHE A 8 -27.28 -88.42 -60.64
C PHE A 8 -25.79 -88.48 -61.02
N GLU A 9 -24.92 -88.35 -60.03
CA GLU A 9 -23.47 -88.55 -60.18
C GLU A 9 -23.12 -90.04 -60.15
N SER A 10 -23.86 -90.82 -59.35
CA SER A 10 -23.81 -92.27 -59.27
C SER A 10 -25.11 -92.81 -58.68
N ASN A 11 -25.28 -94.14 -58.62
CA ASN A 11 -26.47 -94.76 -58.00
C ASN A 11 -26.69 -94.34 -56.53
N ASP A 12 -25.64 -93.90 -55.84
CA ASP A 12 -25.67 -93.50 -54.44
C ASP A 12 -25.43 -92.00 -54.23
N ARG A 13 -25.40 -91.17 -55.29
CA ARG A 13 -25.19 -89.72 -55.17
C ARG A 13 -25.98 -88.91 -56.20
N VAL A 14 -26.76 -87.96 -55.72
CA VAL A 14 -27.63 -87.09 -56.54
C VAL A 14 -27.44 -85.62 -56.16
N TRP A 15 -27.43 -84.76 -57.16
CA TRP A 15 -27.37 -83.31 -57.00
C TRP A 15 -28.72 -82.68 -57.32
N LEU A 16 -29.16 -81.78 -56.45
CA LEU A 16 -30.42 -81.05 -56.56
C LEU A 16 -30.13 -79.56 -56.60
N HIS A 17 -30.65 -78.87 -57.60
CA HIS A 17 -30.59 -77.40 -57.65
C HIS A 17 -31.90 -76.78 -57.17
N ARG A 18 -31.79 -75.80 -56.26
CA ARG A 18 -32.88 -75.02 -55.67
C ARG A 18 -32.52 -73.54 -55.72
N LEU A 19 -33.49 -72.64 -55.53
CA LEU A 19 -33.23 -71.19 -55.40
C LEU A 19 -32.24 -70.86 -54.27
N SER A 20 -32.18 -71.68 -53.22
CA SER A 20 -31.23 -71.52 -52.10
C SER A 20 -29.81 -71.99 -52.43
N GLY A 21 -29.59 -72.57 -53.61
CA GLY A 21 -28.31 -73.11 -54.05
C GLY A 21 -28.38 -74.58 -54.48
N LEU A 22 -27.20 -75.15 -54.69
CA LEU A 22 -26.97 -76.52 -55.14
C LEU A 22 -26.73 -77.45 -53.93
N GLU A 23 -27.42 -78.59 -53.88
CA GLU A 23 -27.39 -79.55 -52.77
C GLU A 23 -26.98 -80.93 -53.26
N GLY A 24 -25.89 -81.49 -52.71
CA GLY A 24 -25.44 -82.86 -53.00
C GLY A 24 -25.92 -83.83 -51.94
N TRP A 25 -26.69 -84.84 -52.32
CA TRP A 25 -27.25 -85.88 -51.44
C TRP A 25 -26.57 -87.22 -51.71
N ARG A 26 -26.27 -87.97 -50.65
CA ARG A 26 -25.64 -89.30 -50.73
C ARG A 26 -26.51 -90.35 -50.05
N ARG A 27 -26.61 -91.53 -50.66
CA ARG A 27 -27.27 -92.71 -50.10
C ARG A 27 -26.26 -93.51 -49.28
N ASP A 28 -26.63 -93.85 -48.05
CA ASP A 28 -25.84 -94.73 -47.20
C ASP A 28 -26.06 -96.22 -47.50
N ARG A 29 -25.27 -97.10 -46.88
CA ARG A 29 -25.38 -98.56 -47.05
C ARG A 29 -26.72 -99.14 -46.54
N ARG A 30 -27.48 -98.40 -45.73
CA ARG A 30 -28.82 -98.77 -45.24
C ARG A 30 -29.92 -98.27 -46.16
N GLY A 31 -29.57 -97.59 -47.24
CA GLY A 31 -30.47 -97.07 -48.26
C GLY A 31 -31.07 -95.69 -47.93
N GLN A 32 -30.64 -95.02 -46.85
CA GLN A 32 -31.10 -93.69 -46.45
C GLN A 32 -30.30 -92.58 -47.15
N TRP A 33 -30.98 -91.49 -47.54
CA TRP A 33 -30.35 -90.33 -48.17
C TRP A 33 -30.05 -89.22 -47.16
N SER A 34 -28.84 -88.66 -47.19
CA SER A 34 -28.44 -87.52 -46.35
C SER A 34 -27.77 -86.41 -47.18
N LEU A 35 -27.94 -85.16 -46.75
CA LEU A 35 -27.29 -84.00 -47.37
C LEU A 35 -25.79 -84.05 -47.07
N SER A 36 -24.97 -84.09 -48.12
CA SER A 36 -23.51 -84.18 -48.02
C SER A 36 -22.80 -82.86 -48.27
N GLN A 37 -23.37 -81.99 -49.12
CA GLN A 37 -22.74 -80.74 -49.53
C GLN A 37 -23.78 -79.70 -49.94
N ARG A 38 -23.48 -78.42 -49.72
CA ARG A 38 -24.29 -77.30 -50.21
C ARG A 38 -23.36 -76.19 -50.77
N VAL A 39 -23.74 -75.64 -51.92
CA VAL A 39 -23.10 -74.46 -52.54
C VAL A 39 -24.19 -73.40 -52.71
N SER A 40 -23.96 -72.21 -52.16
CA SER A 40 -24.94 -71.12 -52.05
C SER A 40 -24.38 -69.79 -52.57
N ALA A 41 -25.10 -68.69 -52.32
CA ALA A 41 -24.64 -67.35 -52.64
C ALA A 41 -23.34 -66.95 -51.94
N ALA A 42 -23.04 -67.54 -50.76
CA ALA A 42 -21.78 -67.29 -50.06
C ALA A 42 -20.56 -67.82 -50.84
N GLU A 43 -20.75 -68.89 -51.62
CA GLU A 43 -19.73 -69.52 -52.46
C GLU A 43 -19.77 -69.03 -53.92
N GLY A 44 -20.55 -67.99 -54.22
CA GLY A 44 -20.61 -67.37 -55.55
C GLY A 44 -21.70 -67.90 -56.48
N LEU A 45 -22.56 -68.83 -56.04
CA LEU A 45 -23.73 -69.28 -56.82
C LEU A 45 -24.96 -68.40 -56.52
N PRO A 46 -25.42 -67.54 -57.44
CA PRO A 46 -26.53 -66.63 -57.15
C PRO A 46 -27.86 -67.39 -57.04
N ALA A 47 -28.82 -66.82 -56.31
CA ALA A 47 -30.17 -67.37 -56.19
C ALA A 47 -30.94 -67.25 -57.51
N LEU A 48 -30.82 -68.25 -58.37
CA LEU A 48 -31.36 -68.26 -59.74
C LEU A 48 -32.12 -69.56 -60.03
N GLU A 49 -32.95 -69.54 -61.06
CA GLU A 49 -33.59 -70.74 -61.60
C GLU A 49 -32.65 -71.38 -62.63
N SER A 50 -32.37 -72.68 -62.47
CA SER A 50 -31.64 -73.44 -63.49
C SER A 50 -32.57 -73.96 -64.57
N THR A 51 -32.12 -73.87 -65.80
CA THR A 51 -32.75 -74.47 -66.98
C THR A 51 -32.14 -75.83 -67.33
N GLY A 52 -30.94 -76.14 -66.82
CA GLY A 52 -30.33 -77.46 -66.98
C GLY A 52 -29.25 -77.73 -65.94
N LEU A 53 -29.03 -79.01 -65.63
CA LEU A 53 -27.96 -79.48 -64.74
C LEU A 53 -27.31 -80.71 -65.36
N ALA A 54 -25.99 -80.66 -65.57
CA ALA A 54 -25.18 -81.76 -66.07
C ALA A 54 -23.96 -81.98 -65.17
N ILE A 55 -23.39 -83.18 -65.19
CA ILE A 55 -22.20 -83.55 -64.43
C ILE A 55 -21.19 -84.12 -65.40
N ASP A 56 -19.99 -83.54 -65.46
CA ASP A 56 -18.93 -83.99 -66.37
C ASP A 56 -18.10 -85.16 -65.82
N GLY A 57 -17.19 -85.68 -66.66
CA GLY A 57 -16.31 -86.80 -66.30
C GLY A 57 -15.36 -86.51 -65.14
N GLU A 58 -15.09 -85.24 -64.84
CA GLU A 58 -14.29 -84.78 -63.71
C GLU A 58 -15.14 -84.52 -62.45
N ARG A 59 -16.44 -84.86 -62.49
CA ARG A 59 -17.43 -84.64 -61.41
C ARG A 59 -17.71 -83.16 -61.13
N ARG A 60 -17.42 -82.26 -62.07
CA ARG A 60 -17.83 -80.85 -61.98
C ARG A 60 -19.26 -80.70 -62.46
N LEU A 61 -19.99 -79.81 -61.81
CA LEU A 61 -21.40 -79.56 -62.10
C LEU A 61 -21.54 -78.38 -63.03
N TRP A 62 -22.31 -78.56 -64.08
CA TRP A 62 -22.63 -77.54 -65.07
C TRP A 62 -24.09 -77.17 -64.96
N LEU A 63 -24.34 -75.92 -64.61
CA LEU A 63 -25.66 -75.37 -64.34
C LEU A 63 -25.98 -74.32 -65.40
N ALA A 64 -26.85 -74.66 -66.34
CA ALA A 64 -27.39 -73.70 -67.29
C ALA A 64 -28.50 -72.88 -66.62
N THR A 65 -28.49 -71.57 -66.84
CA THR A 65 -29.49 -70.64 -66.29
C THR A 65 -29.91 -69.63 -67.36
N ARG A 66 -30.86 -68.76 -67.02
CA ARG A 66 -31.17 -67.57 -67.83
C ARG A 66 -30.16 -66.42 -67.66
N ARG A 67 -29.05 -66.62 -66.93
CA ARG A 67 -28.02 -65.59 -66.65
C ARG A 67 -26.61 -66.11 -66.88
N GLY A 68 -26.45 -67.07 -67.78
CA GLY A 68 -25.19 -67.70 -68.10
C GLY A 68 -25.12 -69.16 -67.67
N LEU A 69 -23.95 -69.74 -67.94
CA LEU A 69 -23.60 -71.11 -67.61
C LEU A 69 -22.65 -71.10 -66.41
N PHE A 70 -23.03 -71.76 -65.33
CA PHE A 70 -22.18 -71.85 -64.14
C PHE A 70 -21.51 -73.22 -64.09
N ARG A 71 -20.20 -73.24 -63.87
CA ARG A 71 -19.45 -74.44 -63.51
C ARG A 71 -19.14 -74.40 -62.03
N ILE A 72 -19.48 -75.46 -61.32
CA ILE A 72 -19.22 -75.63 -59.91
C ILE A 72 -18.27 -76.82 -59.75
N ASP A 73 -17.11 -76.57 -59.15
CA ASP A 73 -16.19 -77.62 -58.71
C ASP A 73 -16.53 -78.01 -57.26
N PRO A 74 -17.11 -79.21 -57.03
CA PRO A 74 -17.49 -79.64 -55.69
C PRO A 74 -16.30 -80.00 -54.79
N ALA A 75 -15.08 -80.18 -55.31
CA ALA A 75 -13.90 -80.42 -54.47
C ALA A 75 -13.33 -79.12 -53.88
N GLY A 76 -13.36 -78.03 -54.66
CA GLY A 76 -12.82 -76.72 -54.26
C GLY A 76 -13.86 -75.68 -53.82
N ASN A 77 -15.17 -75.98 -53.94
CA ASN A 77 -16.26 -75.00 -53.81
C ASN A 77 -16.08 -73.77 -54.71
N GLN A 78 -15.41 -73.93 -55.86
CA GLN A 78 -15.20 -72.84 -56.81
C GLN A 78 -16.37 -72.78 -57.78
N VAL A 79 -17.00 -71.60 -57.86
CA VAL A 79 -18.06 -71.32 -58.83
C VAL A 79 -17.51 -70.37 -59.89
N ARG A 80 -17.52 -70.80 -61.15
CA ARG A 80 -17.16 -69.97 -62.30
C ARG A 80 -18.40 -69.74 -63.15
N ASN A 81 -18.67 -68.48 -63.50
CA ASN A 81 -19.73 -68.12 -64.44
C ASN A 81 -19.12 -67.94 -65.83
N TYR A 82 -19.75 -68.54 -66.84
CA TYR A 82 -19.45 -68.35 -68.25
C TYR A 82 -20.57 -67.53 -68.89
N GLY A 83 -20.20 -66.41 -69.49
CA GLY A 83 -21.11 -65.50 -70.19
C GLY A 83 -20.67 -65.21 -71.61
N VAL A 84 -21.26 -64.17 -72.20
CA VAL A 84 -20.93 -63.74 -73.58
C VAL A 84 -19.45 -63.37 -73.74
N ARG A 85 -18.82 -62.92 -72.66
CA ARG A 85 -17.41 -62.52 -72.64
C ARG A 85 -16.43 -63.70 -72.67
N ASP A 86 -16.88 -64.87 -72.21
CA ASP A 86 -16.14 -66.13 -72.33
C ASP A 86 -16.31 -66.77 -73.73
N GLY A 87 -16.96 -66.06 -74.66
CA GLY A 87 -17.20 -66.52 -76.03
C GLY A 87 -18.58 -67.14 -76.27
N LEU A 88 -19.50 -67.10 -75.30
CA LEU A 88 -20.89 -67.52 -75.53
C LEU A 88 -21.62 -66.51 -76.42
N LEU A 89 -22.45 -66.98 -77.36
CA LEU A 89 -23.23 -66.08 -78.23
C LEU A 89 -24.43 -65.47 -77.49
N SER A 90 -24.95 -66.18 -76.49
CA SER A 90 -26.05 -65.74 -75.64
C SER A 90 -25.87 -66.22 -74.20
N GLN A 91 -26.44 -65.48 -73.26
CA GLN A 91 -26.41 -65.82 -71.82
C GLN A 91 -27.63 -66.62 -71.38
N GLU A 92 -28.69 -66.67 -72.17
CA GLU A 92 -29.95 -67.28 -71.77
C GLU A 92 -30.08 -68.68 -72.35
N PHE A 93 -30.08 -69.72 -71.51
CA PHE A 93 -30.25 -71.10 -71.95
C PHE A 93 -31.72 -71.55 -71.89
N ASN A 94 -32.16 -72.31 -72.89
CA ASN A 94 -33.52 -72.87 -72.94
C ASN A 94 -33.74 -73.95 -71.87
N ASP A 95 -34.98 -74.06 -71.39
CA ASP A 95 -35.34 -75.04 -70.37
C ASP A 95 -35.15 -76.48 -70.88
N ARG A 96 -34.45 -77.29 -70.08
CA ARG A 96 -34.09 -78.70 -70.32
C ARG A 96 -33.30 -78.95 -71.61
N ALA A 97 -32.60 -77.94 -72.13
CA ALA A 97 -31.84 -78.02 -73.37
C ALA A 97 -30.31 -78.10 -73.15
N LEU A 98 -29.88 -78.64 -72.00
CA LEU A 98 -28.48 -78.91 -71.67
C LEU A 98 -28.22 -80.42 -71.72
N LEU A 99 -27.23 -80.85 -72.50
CA LEU A 99 -26.87 -82.24 -72.69
C LEU A 99 -25.35 -82.38 -72.63
N LEU A 100 -24.86 -83.38 -71.89
CA LEU A 100 -23.46 -83.77 -71.95
C LEU A 100 -23.31 -85.05 -72.79
N THR A 101 -22.43 -85.03 -73.78
CA THR A 101 -22.13 -86.22 -74.59
C THR A 101 -21.19 -87.17 -73.85
N GLY A 102 -21.16 -88.44 -74.27
CA GLY A 102 -20.20 -89.42 -73.74
C GLY A 102 -18.72 -89.10 -74.05
N SER A 103 -18.46 -88.14 -74.96
CA SER A 103 -17.11 -87.65 -75.28
C SER A 103 -16.68 -86.44 -74.44
N GLY A 104 -17.47 -86.03 -73.45
CA GLY A 104 -17.14 -84.89 -72.59
C GLY A 104 -17.51 -83.52 -73.16
N VAL A 105 -18.29 -83.46 -74.24
CA VAL A 105 -18.74 -82.18 -74.84
C VAL A 105 -20.09 -81.80 -74.25
N LEU A 106 -20.16 -80.63 -73.62
CA LEU A 106 -21.37 -80.04 -73.09
C LEU A 106 -22.04 -79.21 -74.20
N ALA A 107 -23.22 -79.67 -74.61
CA ALA A 107 -24.07 -79.00 -75.60
C ALA A 107 -25.24 -78.30 -74.90
N GLY A 108 -25.48 -77.03 -75.23
CA GLY A 108 -26.60 -76.26 -74.68
C GLY A 108 -27.27 -75.41 -75.76
N ALA A 109 -28.60 -75.43 -75.84
CA ALA A 109 -29.33 -74.52 -76.72
C ALA A 109 -29.67 -73.21 -75.99
N ALA A 110 -29.30 -72.08 -76.58
CA ALA A 110 -29.63 -70.77 -76.06
C ALA A 110 -30.98 -70.26 -76.62
N ALA A 111 -31.58 -69.29 -75.93
CA ALA A 111 -32.89 -68.71 -76.25
C ALA A 111 -32.91 -67.96 -77.59
N ASP A 112 -31.75 -67.51 -78.08
CA ASP A 112 -31.58 -66.86 -79.39
C ASP A 112 -31.48 -67.87 -80.55
N GLY A 113 -31.57 -69.18 -80.27
CA GLY A 113 -31.48 -70.26 -81.25
C GLY A 113 -30.05 -70.75 -81.50
N SER A 114 -29.03 -70.17 -80.87
CA SER A 114 -27.65 -70.65 -80.97
C SER A 114 -27.43 -71.94 -80.16
N VAL A 115 -26.44 -72.74 -80.57
CA VAL A 115 -26.01 -73.94 -79.86
C VAL A 115 -24.59 -73.75 -79.34
N MET A 116 -24.42 -73.80 -78.03
CA MET A 116 -23.13 -73.83 -77.36
C MET A 116 -22.58 -75.26 -77.38
N LEU A 117 -21.33 -75.42 -77.79
CA LEU A 117 -20.55 -76.66 -77.63
C LEU A 117 -19.29 -76.33 -76.84
N LEU A 118 -19.14 -76.94 -75.66
CA LEU A 118 -18.01 -76.72 -74.77
C LEU A 118 -17.33 -78.06 -74.47
N ASP A 119 -16.05 -78.19 -74.79
CA ASP A 119 -15.26 -79.34 -74.36
C ASP A 119 -14.91 -79.17 -72.88
N THR A 120 -15.46 -80.05 -72.03
CA THR A 120 -15.23 -79.97 -70.59
C THR A 120 -13.81 -80.36 -70.21
N HIS A 121 -13.05 -81.08 -71.05
CA HIS A 121 -11.68 -81.49 -70.71
C HIS A 121 -10.62 -80.40 -70.87
N LEU A 122 -10.97 -79.23 -71.39
CA LEU A 122 -10.05 -78.10 -71.51
C LEU A 122 -9.66 -77.55 -70.12
N ALA A 123 -8.35 -77.35 -69.91
CA ALA A 123 -7.82 -76.77 -68.68
C ALA A 123 -8.20 -75.28 -68.54
N ASP A 124 -8.40 -74.84 -67.30
CA ASP A 124 -8.59 -73.42 -67.00
C ASP A 124 -7.32 -72.59 -67.21
N ALA A 125 -7.49 -71.30 -67.47
CA ALA A 125 -6.39 -70.34 -67.45
C ALA A 125 -5.80 -70.21 -66.03
N ALA A 126 -4.48 -70.09 -65.92
CA ALA A 126 -3.79 -69.94 -64.63
C ALA A 126 -4.12 -68.59 -63.96
N PRO A 127 -4.26 -68.53 -62.62
CA PRO A 127 -4.52 -67.28 -61.90
C PRO A 127 -3.35 -66.30 -62.04
N VAL A 128 -3.64 -65.05 -62.39
CA VAL A 128 -2.65 -63.97 -62.53
C VAL A 128 -2.66 -63.11 -61.27
N GLN A 129 -1.48 -62.73 -60.77
CA GLN A 129 -1.40 -61.83 -59.61
C GLN A 129 -1.67 -60.38 -60.03
N ALA A 130 -2.84 -59.87 -59.67
CA ALA A 130 -3.24 -58.49 -59.97
C ALA A 130 -2.42 -57.47 -59.15
N HIS A 131 -1.94 -56.41 -59.80
CA HIS A 131 -1.11 -55.39 -59.17
C HIS A 131 -1.92 -54.14 -58.83
N LEU A 132 -2.04 -53.82 -57.53
CA LEU A 132 -2.67 -52.59 -57.05
C LEU A 132 -1.65 -51.45 -56.98
N VAL A 133 -1.99 -50.31 -57.59
CA VAL A 133 -1.18 -49.09 -57.58
C VAL A 133 -1.99 -47.93 -56.99
N LEU A 134 -1.31 -47.00 -56.32
CA LEU A 134 -1.93 -45.77 -55.83
C LEU A 134 -1.94 -44.72 -56.97
N ASP A 135 -3.13 -44.30 -57.34
CA ASP A 135 -3.38 -43.34 -58.41
C ASP A 135 -3.20 -41.90 -57.90
N GLY A 136 -3.65 -41.61 -56.68
CA GLY A 136 -3.51 -40.30 -56.05
C GLY A 136 -3.68 -40.34 -54.53
N VAL A 137 -2.97 -39.46 -53.84
CA VAL A 137 -3.20 -39.14 -52.43
C VAL A 137 -3.30 -37.63 -52.37
N GLN A 138 -4.44 -37.10 -51.94
CA GLN A 138 -4.69 -35.66 -51.91
C GLN A 138 -5.45 -35.27 -50.64
N VAL A 139 -5.28 -34.03 -50.22
CA VAL A 139 -6.01 -33.47 -49.08
C VAL A 139 -6.49 -32.07 -49.41
N VAL A 140 -7.64 -31.68 -48.87
CA VAL A 140 -8.16 -30.32 -49.02
C VAL A 140 -7.60 -29.45 -47.89
N ARG A 141 -6.88 -28.39 -48.25
CA ARG A 141 -6.27 -27.44 -47.31
C ARG A 141 -6.84 -26.05 -47.61
N GLY A 142 -7.77 -25.59 -46.78
CA GLY A 142 -8.56 -24.40 -47.11
C GLY A 142 -9.39 -24.64 -48.38
N ASP A 143 -9.23 -23.82 -49.40
CA ASP A 143 -9.94 -24.00 -50.68
C ASP A 143 -9.10 -24.74 -51.75
N GLU A 144 -7.89 -25.20 -51.40
CA GLU A 144 -6.96 -25.84 -52.33
C GLU A 144 -6.85 -27.36 -52.12
N VAL A 145 -6.78 -28.10 -53.23
CA VAL A 145 -6.48 -29.54 -53.22
C VAL A 145 -4.96 -29.74 -53.34
N VAL A 146 -4.34 -30.28 -52.31
CA VAL A 146 -2.89 -30.50 -52.22
C VAL A 146 -2.58 -31.98 -52.44
N SER A 147 -1.78 -32.30 -53.46
CA SER A 147 -1.28 -33.66 -53.67
C SER A 147 -0.20 -34.02 -52.65
N LEU A 148 -0.30 -35.22 -52.08
CA LEU A 148 0.61 -35.77 -51.09
C LEU A 148 1.44 -36.94 -51.68
N PRO A 149 2.59 -37.28 -51.07
CA PRO A 149 3.40 -38.40 -51.50
C PRO A 149 2.65 -39.75 -51.46
N LYS A 150 2.62 -40.46 -52.58
CA LYS A 150 2.02 -41.81 -52.70
C LYS A 150 2.74 -42.88 -51.89
N GLY A 151 3.99 -42.63 -51.49
CA GLY A 151 4.80 -43.53 -50.66
C GLY A 151 4.42 -43.49 -49.17
N GLY A 152 3.59 -42.54 -48.74
CA GLY A 152 3.26 -42.32 -47.34
C GLY A 152 4.22 -41.33 -46.67
N ASP A 153 4.31 -41.45 -45.35
CA ASP A 153 5.17 -40.69 -44.42
C ASP A 153 4.95 -39.17 -44.45
N PHE A 154 3.77 -38.73 -44.90
CA PHE A 154 3.35 -37.35 -44.81
C PHE A 154 2.63 -37.05 -43.48
N THR A 155 2.60 -35.77 -43.12
CA THR A 155 1.90 -35.27 -41.94
C THR A 155 0.80 -34.32 -42.37
N LEU A 156 -0.44 -34.63 -42.01
CA LEU A 156 -1.59 -33.74 -42.19
C LEU A 156 -1.55 -32.62 -41.15
N GLN A 157 -1.81 -31.40 -41.60
CA GLN A 157 -1.86 -30.21 -40.75
C GLN A 157 -3.23 -30.08 -40.08
N PRO A 158 -3.35 -29.35 -38.95
CA PRO A 158 -4.63 -29.17 -38.26
C PRO A 158 -5.74 -28.50 -39.10
N GLY A 159 -5.39 -27.80 -40.18
CA GLY A 159 -6.34 -27.18 -41.12
C GLY A 159 -6.66 -28.02 -42.35
N ASP A 160 -6.02 -29.19 -42.47
CA ASP A 160 -6.28 -30.13 -43.56
C ASP A 160 -7.60 -30.86 -43.29
N HIS A 161 -8.50 -30.84 -44.25
CA HIS A 161 -9.76 -31.57 -44.23
C HIS A 161 -9.84 -32.50 -45.43
N GLU A 162 -10.56 -33.60 -45.24
CA GLU A 162 -10.82 -34.60 -46.29
C GLU A 162 -9.56 -35.15 -46.98
N LEU A 163 -8.98 -36.21 -46.41
CA LEU A 163 -7.92 -36.99 -47.07
C LEU A 163 -8.56 -37.96 -48.07
N GLN A 164 -8.24 -37.83 -49.35
CA GLN A 164 -8.69 -38.74 -50.41
C GLN A 164 -7.52 -39.58 -50.94
N VAL A 165 -7.71 -40.89 -50.98
CA VAL A 165 -6.75 -41.87 -51.50
C VAL A 165 -7.43 -42.67 -52.59
N SER A 166 -6.88 -42.62 -53.81
CA SER A 166 -7.36 -43.39 -54.95
C SER A 166 -6.35 -44.49 -55.32
N ALA A 167 -6.86 -45.70 -55.50
CA ALA A 167 -6.10 -46.87 -55.93
C ALA A 167 -6.71 -47.47 -57.20
N ARG A 168 -5.87 -48.04 -58.06
CA ARG A 168 -6.30 -48.72 -59.29
C ARG A 168 -5.67 -50.10 -59.39
N LEU A 169 -6.47 -51.07 -59.80
CA LEU A 169 -6.04 -52.44 -60.03
C LEU A 169 -5.66 -52.55 -61.50
N LEU A 170 -4.45 -53.03 -61.79
CA LEU A 170 -3.99 -53.24 -63.15
C LEU A 170 -4.55 -54.57 -63.70
N SER A 171 -5.86 -54.61 -63.93
CA SER A 171 -6.57 -55.66 -64.67
C SER A 171 -7.37 -54.99 -65.80
N PHE A 172 -7.25 -55.48 -67.04
CA PHE A 172 -7.78 -54.83 -68.24
C PHE A 172 -9.05 -55.47 -68.78
N ASP A 173 -9.46 -56.63 -68.25
CA ASP A 173 -10.55 -57.44 -68.82
C ASP A 173 -11.94 -56.92 -68.43
N ASP A 174 -12.17 -56.62 -67.14
CA ASP A 174 -13.39 -55.94 -66.68
C ASP A 174 -13.16 -55.02 -65.46
N PRO A 175 -12.86 -53.72 -65.70
CA PRO A 175 -12.66 -52.76 -64.62
C PRO A 175 -13.86 -52.57 -63.67
N LEU A 176 -15.09 -52.83 -64.13
CA LEU A 176 -16.31 -52.66 -63.32
C LEU A 176 -16.59 -53.85 -62.41
N ALA A 177 -15.97 -55.01 -62.66
CA ALA A 177 -16.06 -56.18 -61.80
C ALA A 177 -15.02 -56.17 -60.67
N ASN A 178 -13.99 -55.34 -60.77
CA ASN A 178 -12.98 -55.17 -59.73
C ASN A 178 -13.64 -54.79 -58.39
N ARG A 179 -13.19 -55.39 -57.30
CA ARG A 179 -13.68 -55.09 -55.95
C ARG A 179 -12.55 -54.56 -55.08
N TYR A 180 -12.69 -53.32 -54.61
CA TYR A 180 -11.72 -52.69 -53.72
C TYR A 180 -12.17 -52.78 -52.26
N ARG A 181 -11.20 -52.94 -51.36
CA ARG A 181 -11.40 -52.85 -49.92
C ARG A 181 -10.26 -52.08 -49.24
N SER A 182 -10.59 -51.37 -48.17
CA SER A 182 -9.61 -50.66 -47.34
C SER A 182 -9.86 -50.81 -45.85
N LYS A 183 -8.82 -50.63 -45.04
CA LYS A 183 -8.92 -50.55 -43.59
C LYS A 183 -7.96 -49.49 -43.06
N LEU A 184 -8.48 -48.48 -42.36
CA LEU A 184 -7.70 -47.51 -41.61
C LEU A 184 -7.57 -47.94 -40.16
N GLU A 185 -6.38 -48.33 -39.73
CA GLU A 185 -6.13 -48.76 -38.35
C GLU A 185 -6.40 -47.61 -37.36
N GLY A 186 -7.18 -47.90 -36.32
CA GLY A 186 -7.58 -46.92 -35.30
C GLY A 186 -8.81 -46.07 -35.68
N PHE A 187 -9.34 -46.22 -36.89
CA PHE A 187 -10.56 -45.52 -37.35
C PHE A 187 -11.65 -46.50 -37.80
N ASP A 188 -11.31 -47.44 -38.71
CA ASP A 188 -12.24 -48.47 -39.17
C ASP A 188 -12.19 -49.70 -38.23
N SER A 189 -13.35 -50.25 -37.88
CA SER A 189 -13.44 -51.47 -37.06
C SER A 189 -13.02 -52.73 -37.84
N ASP A 190 -13.36 -52.81 -39.13
CA ASP A 190 -12.98 -53.89 -40.03
C ASP A 190 -12.81 -53.40 -41.48
N TRP A 191 -12.47 -54.29 -42.42
CA TRP A 191 -12.33 -53.97 -43.84
C TRP A 191 -13.62 -53.41 -44.44
N VAL A 192 -13.51 -52.23 -45.06
CA VAL A 192 -14.61 -51.54 -45.74
C VAL A 192 -14.52 -51.81 -47.24
N SER A 193 -15.60 -52.36 -47.83
CA SER A 193 -15.69 -52.63 -49.27
C SER A 193 -16.17 -51.39 -50.03
N GLN A 194 -15.53 -51.06 -51.15
CA GLN A 194 -15.76 -49.82 -51.92
C GLN A 194 -16.41 -50.08 -53.30
N GLY A 195 -16.81 -51.33 -53.57
CA GLY A 195 -17.32 -51.73 -54.88
C GLY A 195 -16.22 -51.61 -55.95
N ALA A 196 -16.57 -51.06 -57.12
CA ALA A 196 -15.64 -50.83 -58.23
C ALA A 196 -14.86 -49.52 -58.15
N SER A 197 -15.18 -48.65 -57.18
CA SER A 197 -14.38 -47.46 -56.91
C SER A 197 -13.21 -47.83 -56.00
N GLY A 198 -11.99 -47.54 -56.42
CA GLY A 198 -10.80 -47.67 -55.58
C GLY A 198 -10.52 -46.41 -54.74
N GLU A 199 -11.51 -45.55 -54.55
CA GLU A 199 -11.37 -44.29 -53.83
C GLU A 199 -11.87 -44.37 -52.38
N ARG A 200 -11.07 -43.82 -51.47
CA ARG A 200 -11.39 -43.68 -50.06
C ARG A 200 -11.16 -42.25 -49.59
N ALA A 201 -12.20 -41.62 -49.06
CA ALA A 201 -12.14 -40.30 -48.45
C ALA A 201 -12.32 -40.39 -46.93
N PHE A 202 -11.54 -39.61 -46.18
CA PHE A 202 -11.61 -39.52 -44.72
C PHE A 202 -11.79 -38.07 -44.30
N SER A 203 -12.99 -37.72 -43.84
CA SER A 203 -13.28 -36.42 -43.22
C SER A 203 -12.84 -36.44 -41.75
N SER A 204 -12.05 -35.44 -41.35
CA SER A 204 -11.68 -35.16 -39.94
C SER A 204 -11.06 -36.34 -39.17
N LEU A 205 -9.76 -36.56 -39.36
CA LEU A 205 -8.98 -37.49 -38.54
C LEU A 205 -8.47 -36.79 -37.28
N ALA A 206 -8.56 -37.44 -36.12
CA ALA A 206 -7.99 -36.93 -34.88
C ALA A 206 -6.45 -36.93 -34.95
N PRO A 207 -5.74 -36.06 -34.19
CA PRO A 207 -4.28 -36.09 -34.12
C PRO A 207 -3.77 -37.47 -33.68
N GLY A 208 -2.82 -38.03 -34.44
CA GLY A 208 -2.33 -39.39 -34.22
C GLY A 208 -1.61 -39.98 -35.42
N SER A 209 -1.15 -41.23 -35.28
CA SER A 209 -0.49 -41.98 -36.36
C SER A 209 -1.46 -43.02 -36.92
N TYR A 210 -1.56 -43.08 -38.25
CA TYR A 210 -2.51 -43.93 -38.95
C TYR A 210 -1.81 -44.83 -39.97
N VAL A 211 -2.39 -46.01 -40.18
CA VAL A 211 -1.97 -46.98 -41.18
C VAL A 211 -3.19 -47.37 -42.03
N LEU A 212 -3.19 -46.94 -43.29
CA LEU A 212 -4.22 -47.31 -44.26
C LEU A 212 -3.76 -48.52 -45.07
N ARG A 213 -4.55 -49.59 -45.05
CA ARG A 213 -4.35 -50.78 -45.89
C ARG A 213 -5.38 -50.80 -47.00
N MET A 214 -4.96 -51.13 -48.22
CA MET A 214 -5.84 -51.26 -49.38
C MET A 214 -5.53 -52.54 -50.15
N GLN A 215 -6.57 -53.20 -50.65
CA GLN A 215 -6.46 -54.39 -51.47
C GLN A 215 -7.59 -54.40 -52.50
N ALA A 216 -7.36 -55.01 -53.66
CA ALA A 216 -8.40 -55.24 -54.65
C ALA A 216 -8.42 -56.69 -55.11
N VAL A 217 -9.56 -57.11 -55.64
CA VAL A 217 -9.77 -58.43 -56.26
C VAL A 217 -10.26 -58.19 -57.68
N ASP A 218 -9.67 -58.88 -58.66
CA ASP A 218 -10.12 -58.82 -60.05
C ASP A 218 -11.41 -59.63 -60.30
N ASP A 219 -11.90 -59.62 -61.53
CA ASP A 219 -13.08 -60.36 -61.99
C ASP A 219 -12.93 -61.88 -61.92
N ALA A 220 -11.70 -62.39 -62.07
CA ALA A 220 -11.36 -63.81 -61.91
C ALA A 220 -11.21 -64.25 -60.44
N GLY A 221 -11.30 -63.33 -59.49
CA GLY A 221 -11.18 -63.61 -58.05
C GLY A 221 -9.75 -63.59 -57.51
N ASN A 222 -8.77 -63.13 -58.30
CA ASN A 222 -7.39 -62.98 -57.86
C ASN A 222 -7.23 -61.73 -57.00
N ALA A 223 -6.74 -61.91 -55.77
CA ALA A 223 -6.46 -60.80 -54.87
C ALA A 223 -5.10 -60.15 -55.15
N SER A 224 -5.03 -58.82 -55.06
CA SER A 224 -3.79 -58.07 -55.14
C SER A 224 -2.97 -58.19 -53.86
N ASN A 225 -1.69 -57.81 -53.94
CA ASN A 225 -0.92 -57.51 -52.73
C ASN A 225 -1.54 -56.34 -51.97
N GLU A 226 -1.46 -56.37 -50.64
CA GLU A 226 -1.88 -55.25 -49.80
C GLU A 226 -0.96 -54.05 -50.03
N ARG A 227 -1.55 -52.88 -50.26
CA ARG A 227 -0.85 -51.60 -50.25
C ARG A 227 -1.05 -50.93 -48.91
N VAL A 228 0.05 -50.54 -48.27
CA VAL A 228 0.06 -49.92 -46.94
C VAL A 228 0.58 -48.50 -47.06
N LEU A 229 -0.21 -47.54 -46.58
CA LEU A 229 0.10 -46.12 -46.54
C LEU A 229 0.14 -45.67 -45.07
N ARG A 230 1.30 -45.18 -44.61
CA ARG A 230 1.49 -44.66 -43.25
C ARG A 230 1.47 -43.14 -43.29
N PHE A 231 0.78 -42.49 -42.36
CA PHE A 231 0.77 -41.04 -42.23
C PHE A 231 0.43 -40.62 -40.80
N SER A 232 0.63 -39.35 -40.47
CA SER A 232 0.26 -38.80 -39.15
C SER A 232 -0.55 -37.51 -39.28
N VAL A 233 -1.29 -37.16 -38.23
CA VAL A 233 -2.07 -35.93 -38.12
C VAL A 233 -1.53 -35.11 -36.96
N ALA A 234 -1.04 -33.90 -37.26
CA ALA A 234 -0.47 -33.01 -36.24
C ALA A 234 -1.57 -32.40 -35.35
N PRO A 235 -1.35 -32.27 -34.03
CA PRO A 235 -2.28 -31.58 -33.16
C PRO A 235 -2.27 -30.05 -33.41
N PRO A 236 -3.39 -29.35 -33.15
CA PRO A 236 -3.41 -27.88 -33.15
C PRO A 236 -2.36 -27.28 -32.20
N TRP A 237 -1.88 -26.07 -32.52
CA TRP A 237 -0.78 -25.43 -31.79
C TRP A 237 -1.04 -25.29 -30.28
N TRP A 238 -2.29 -25.04 -29.85
CA TRP A 238 -2.65 -24.92 -28.42
C TRP A 238 -2.65 -26.25 -27.66
N ARG A 239 -2.69 -27.41 -28.35
CA ARG A 239 -2.51 -28.75 -27.75
C ARG A 239 -1.11 -29.32 -27.96
N SER A 240 -0.25 -28.60 -28.69
CA SER A 240 1.15 -28.99 -28.82
C SER A 240 1.89 -28.84 -27.48
N ALA A 241 3.00 -29.58 -27.31
CA ALA A 241 3.84 -29.46 -26.12
C ALA A 241 4.30 -28.01 -25.89
N TRP A 242 4.61 -27.27 -26.96
CA TRP A 242 4.98 -25.86 -26.91
C TRP A 242 3.82 -24.94 -26.49
N GLY A 243 2.62 -25.19 -26.99
CA GLY A 243 1.42 -24.45 -26.58
C GLY A 243 1.11 -24.64 -25.10
N ILE A 244 1.17 -25.89 -24.63
CA ILE A 244 0.98 -26.21 -23.21
C ILE A 244 2.08 -25.56 -22.36
N ALA A 245 3.35 -25.65 -22.76
CA ALA A 245 4.46 -25.01 -22.07
C ALA A 245 4.28 -23.48 -21.98
N LEU A 246 3.80 -22.84 -23.05
CA LEU A 246 3.48 -21.41 -23.05
C LEU A 246 2.37 -21.08 -22.06
N PHE A 247 1.27 -21.86 -22.02
CA PHE A 247 0.19 -21.64 -21.04
C PHE A 247 0.67 -21.81 -19.60
N VAL A 248 1.51 -22.83 -19.33
CA VAL A 248 2.12 -23.04 -18.01
C VAL A 248 3.01 -21.84 -17.64
N LEU A 249 3.84 -21.37 -18.57
CA LEU A 249 4.71 -20.21 -18.35
C LEU A 249 3.89 -18.95 -18.04
N VAL A 250 2.84 -18.66 -18.83
CA VAL A 250 1.93 -17.54 -18.61
C VAL A 250 1.25 -17.64 -17.24
N GLY A 251 0.79 -18.84 -16.86
CA GLY A 251 0.22 -19.10 -15.54
C GLY A 251 1.21 -18.82 -14.39
N LEU A 252 2.46 -19.25 -14.53
CA LEU A 252 3.52 -18.98 -13.54
C LEU A 252 3.86 -17.49 -13.44
N VAL A 253 3.91 -16.78 -14.56
CA VAL A 253 4.14 -15.32 -14.59
C VAL A 253 2.99 -14.58 -13.89
N LEU A 254 1.74 -14.95 -14.19
CA LEU A 254 0.56 -14.37 -13.53
C LEU A 254 0.57 -14.63 -12.02
N LEU A 255 0.88 -15.85 -11.58
CA LEU A 255 1.01 -16.20 -10.17
C LEU A 255 2.10 -15.37 -9.48
N GLY A 256 3.27 -15.24 -10.12
CA GLY A 256 4.37 -14.40 -9.64
C GLY A 256 4.00 -12.93 -9.53
N MET A 257 3.26 -12.39 -10.50
CA MET A 257 2.77 -11.02 -10.51
C MET A 257 1.78 -10.77 -9.37
N VAL A 258 0.81 -11.67 -9.16
CA VAL A 258 -0.15 -11.60 -8.04
C VAL A 258 0.60 -11.63 -6.70
N ALA A 259 1.56 -12.55 -6.52
CA ALA A 259 2.36 -12.62 -5.31
C ALA A 259 3.22 -11.36 -5.08
N ALA A 260 3.75 -10.76 -6.14
CA ALA A 260 4.50 -9.50 -6.06
C ALA A 260 3.60 -8.32 -5.66
N LEU A 261 2.41 -8.20 -6.26
CA LEU A 261 1.43 -7.16 -5.91
C LEU A 261 0.94 -7.32 -4.46
N TYR A 262 0.67 -8.55 -4.03
CA TYR A 262 0.28 -8.85 -2.66
C TYR A 262 1.38 -8.47 -1.65
N ARG A 263 2.63 -8.88 -1.92
CA ARG A 263 3.79 -8.48 -1.10
C ARG A 263 3.98 -6.96 -1.06
N ARG A 264 3.79 -6.26 -2.18
CA ARG A 264 3.88 -4.79 -2.24
C ARG A 264 2.80 -4.12 -1.38
N ARG A 265 1.58 -4.65 -1.40
CA ARG A 265 0.46 -4.17 -0.57
C ARG A 265 0.73 -4.37 0.93
N LEU A 266 1.23 -5.54 1.32
CA LEU A 266 1.63 -5.83 2.71
C LEU A 266 2.73 -4.89 3.21
N ARG A 267 3.80 -4.71 2.43
CA ARG A 267 4.90 -3.79 2.78
C ARG A 267 4.42 -2.36 2.98
N ARG A 268 3.51 -1.87 2.12
CA ARG A 268 2.92 -0.53 2.26
C ARG A 268 2.14 -0.39 3.56
N ARG A 269 1.33 -1.39 3.93
CA ARG A 269 0.56 -1.38 5.19
C ARG A 269 1.47 -1.37 6.42
N ALA A 270 2.48 -2.25 6.44
CA ALA A 270 3.44 -2.31 7.55
C ALA A 270 4.23 -1.00 7.68
N ALA A 271 4.69 -0.42 6.57
CA ALA A 271 5.38 0.87 6.58
C ALA A 271 4.50 2.00 7.11
N TRP A 272 3.21 2.02 6.76
CA TRP A 272 2.26 3.01 7.26
C TRP A 272 2.04 2.87 8.77
N GLN A 273 1.87 1.66 9.29
CA GLN A 273 1.72 1.42 10.73
C GLN A 273 2.97 1.82 11.54
N ILE A 274 4.17 1.52 11.03
CA ILE A 274 5.42 1.92 11.67
C ILE A 274 5.57 3.45 11.68
N ALA A 275 5.20 4.12 10.58
CA ALA A 275 5.24 5.57 10.50
C ALA A 275 4.28 6.22 11.50
N GLU A 276 3.06 5.69 11.62
CA GLU A 276 2.07 6.20 12.56
C GLU A 276 2.51 6.03 14.01
N HIS A 277 2.98 4.82 14.39
CA HIS A 277 3.44 4.58 15.75
C HIS A 277 4.66 5.44 16.13
N LYS A 278 5.58 5.68 15.18
CA LYS A 278 6.70 6.62 15.39
C LYS A 278 6.22 8.04 15.61
N ARG A 279 5.17 8.47 14.89
CA ARG A 279 4.57 9.79 15.06
C ARG A 279 3.92 9.94 16.43
N GLU A 280 3.11 8.96 16.84
CA GLU A 280 2.47 8.94 18.16
C GLU A 280 3.49 9.01 19.29
N LEU A 281 4.58 8.23 19.21
CA LEU A 281 5.65 8.25 20.21
C LEU A 281 6.36 9.61 20.26
N ALA A 282 6.60 10.24 19.11
CA ALA A 282 7.20 11.58 19.06
C ALA A 282 6.28 12.65 19.68
N GLU A 283 4.97 12.58 19.40
CA GLU A 283 3.99 13.49 19.98
C GLU A 283 3.86 13.30 21.50
N GLN A 284 3.82 12.05 21.97
CA GLN A 284 3.79 11.74 23.41
C GLN A 284 5.07 12.22 24.12
N ALA A 285 6.24 12.02 23.51
CA ALA A 285 7.51 12.50 24.06
C ALA A 285 7.53 14.04 24.16
N SER A 286 7.01 14.73 23.14
CA SER A 286 6.90 16.19 23.13
C SER A 286 5.96 16.73 24.23
N LEU A 287 4.79 16.10 24.37
CA LEU A 287 3.82 16.45 25.43
C LEU A 287 4.39 16.17 26.82
N ALA A 288 5.07 15.04 27.01
CA ALA A 288 5.73 14.70 28.27
C ALA A 288 6.83 15.70 28.61
N LYS A 289 7.69 16.09 27.65
CA LYS A 289 8.73 17.11 27.82
C LYS A 289 8.12 18.44 28.27
N THR A 290 7.04 18.88 27.63
CA THR A 290 6.37 20.15 27.95
C THR A 290 5.77 20.14 29.35
N ARG A 291 5.06 19.06 29.73
CA ARG A 291 4.47 18.90 31.06
C ARG A 291 5.52 18.82 32.17
N PHE A 292 6.60 18.08 31.92
CA PHE A 292 7.72 17.97 32.84
C PHE A 292 8.33 19.35 33.13
N LEU A 293 8.60 20.14 32.09
CA LEU A 293 9.17 21.48 32.24
C LEU A 293 8.23 22.41 33.03
N ALA A 294 6.93 22.40 32.73
CA ALA A 294 5.95 23.20 33.47
C ALA A 294 5.90 22.83 34.96
N THR A 295 5.89 21.53 35.27
CA THR A 295 5.86 21.02 36.66
C THR A 295 7.15 21.39 37.40
N LEU A 296 8.30 21.20 36.76
CA LEU A 296 9.61 21.53 37.33
C LEU A 296 9.74 23.03 37.62
N GLY A 297 9.16 23.88 36.77
CA GLY A 297 9.06 25.32 37.04
C GLY A 297 8.37 25.65 38.36
N HIS A 298 7.24 24.99 38.65
CA HIS A 298 6.52 25.15 39.92
C HIS A 298 7.31 24.60 41.10
N GLU A 299 7.79 23.36 40.99
CA GLU A 299 8.52 22.69 42.07
C GLU A 299 9.81 23.41 42.46
N VAL A 300 10.40 24.18 41.54
CA VAL A 300 11.58 25.00 41.85
C VAL A 300 11.20 26.40 42.37
N ARG A 301 10.19 27.09 41.81
CA ARG A 301 9.85 28.46 42.23
C ARG A 301 9.38 28.56 43.68
N THR A 302 8.60 27.60 44.14
CA THR A 302 8.02 27.61 45.50
C THR A 302 9.10 27.59 46.59
N PRO A 303 10.01 26.59 46.65
CA PRO A 303 11.07 26.57 47.67
C PRO A 303 12.04 27.76 47.56
N MET A 304 12.20 28.33 46.36
CA MET A 304 13.03 29.51 46.15
C MET A 304 12.48 30.76 46.83
N THR A 305 11.16 30.86 47.05
CA THR A 305 10.57 31.91 47.90
C THR A 305 11.10 31.82 49.32
N GLY A 306 11.15 30.60 49.87
CA GLY A 306 11.70 30.33 51.19
C GLY A 306 13.17 30.75 51.28
N VAL A 307 14.01 30.27 50.36
CA VAL A 307 15.45 30.55 50.37
C VAL A 307 15.75 32.04 50.21
N LEU A 308 15.14 32.70 49.22
CA LEU A 308 15.38 34.12 48.98
C LEU A 308 14.82 34.99 50.10
N GLY A 309 13.59 34.72 50.52
CA GLY A 309 12.95 35.50 51.58
C GLY A 309 13.64 35.35 52.93
N MET A 310 14.06 34.13 53.32
CA MET A 310 14.86 33.93 54.53
C MET A 310 16.22 34.63 54.44
N SER A 311 16.87 34.62 53.27
CA SER A 311 18.11 35.38 53.07
C SER A 311 17.90 36.89 53.20
N GLU A 312 16.78 37.42 52.70
CA GLU A 312 16.40 38.83 52.82
C GLU A 312 16.12 39.21 54.28
N LEU A 313 15.40 38.35 55.01
CA LEU A 313 15.15 38.53 56.45
C LEU A 313 16.44 38.49 57.26
N LEU A 314 17.35 37.55 56.98
CA LEU A 314 18.66 37.47 57.62
C LEU A 314 19.48 38.74 57.38
N LEU A 315 19.49 39.28 56.16
CA LEU A 315 20.18 40.53 55.83
C LEU A 315 19.63 41.75 56.61
N GLY A 316 18.37 41.68 57.04
CA GLY A 316 17.73 42.66 57.92
C GLY A 316 18.11 42.54 59.40
N THR A 317 18.85 41.51 59.80
CA THR A 317 19.34 41.32 61.18
C THR A 317 20.79 41.79 61.37
N ALA A 318 21.28 41.80 62.61
CA ALA A 318 22.67 42.07 62.91
C ALA A 318 23.56 40.88 62.50
N LEU A 319 24.16 40.96 61.31
CA LEU A 319 25.11 39.98 60.78
C LEU A 319 26.55 40.51 60.84
N ASP A 320 27.51 39.63 61.14
CA ASP A 320 28.93 39.93 60.93
C ASP A 320 29.28 39.99 59.42
N GLU A 321 30.48 40.48 59.08
CA GLU A 321 30.89 40.68 57.70
C GLU A 321 30.95 39.37 56.87
N ARG A 322 31.32 38.24 57.49
CA ARG A 322 31.35 36.93 56.82
C ARG A 322 29.94 36.40 56.60
N GLN A 323 29.08 36.47 57.61
CA GLN A 323 27.68 36.07 57.56
C GLN A 323 26.91 36.88 56.51
N ARG A 324 27.15 38.20 56.44
CA ARG A 324 26.58 39.08 55.41
C ARG A 324 27.04 38.66 54.02
N SER A 325 28.34 38.37 53.85
CA SER A 325 28.88 37.87 52.58
C SER A 325 28.25 36.53 52.16
N TYR A 326 28.13 35.56 53.07
CA TYR A 326 27.45 34.28 52.80
C TYR A 326 25.98 34.46 52.44
N THR A 327 25.27 35.35 53.14
CA THR A 327 23.85 35.59 52.88
C THR A 327 23.63 36.25 51.52
N HIS A 328 24.48 37.22 51.14
CA HIS A 328 24.48 37.77 49.78
C HIS A 328 24.83 36.72 48.73
N ALA A 329 25.77 35.80 49.00
CA ALA A 329 26.10 34.73 48.08
C ALA A 329 24.90 33.79 47.86
N ILE A 330 24.14 33.44 48.91
CA ILE A 330 22.91 32.64 48.82
C ILE A 330 21.85 33.37 47.99
N GLN A 331 21.62 34.66 48.27
CA GLN A 331 20.63 35.46 47.55
C GLN A 331 20.98 35.58 46.06
N ASN A 332 22.25 35.80 45.73
CA ASN A 332 22.75 35.88 44.36
C ASN A 332 22.62 34.53 43.63
N ALA A 333 23.01 33.43 44.29
CA ALA A 333 22.89 32.09 43.72
C ALA A 333 21.43 31.70 43.47
N GLY A 334 20.54 32.02 44.41
CA GLY A 334 19.12 31.78 44.27
C GLY A 334 18.47 32.58 43.13
N SER A 335 18.78 33.87 43.06
CA SER A 335 18.30 34.76 41.98
C SER A 335 18.80 34.30 40.61
N HIS A 336 20.03 33.78 40.55
CA HIS A 336 20.59 33.20 39.33
C HIS A 336 19.85 31.91 38.91
N LEU A 337 19.62 30.99 39.85
CA LEU A 337 18.91 29.73 39.58
C LEU A 337 17.49 29.97 39.06
N LEU A 338 16.78 30.95 39.61
CA LEU A 338 15.45 31.33 39.14
C LEU A 338 15.46 31.88 37.72
N ARG A 339 16.46 32.69 37.38
CA ARG A 339 16.64 33.17 36.01
C ARG A 339 16.83 32.01 35.05
N LEU A 340 17.69 31.05 35.39
CA LEU A 340 17.92 29.81 34.62
C LEU A 340 16.63 29.02 34.39
N VAL A 341 15.82 28.85 35.44
CA VAL A 341 14.55 28.11 35.34
C VAL A 341 13.56 28.87 34.46
N ASN A 342 13.41 30.17 34.64
CA ASN A 342 12.52 30.98 33.82
C ASN A 342 12.96 31.01 32.35
N ASP A 343 14.27 31.13 32.09
CA ASP A 343 14.86 31.03 30.76
C ASP A 343 14.53 29.69 30.08
N ALA A 344 14.66 28.57 30.80
CA ALA A 344 14.32 27.24 30.28
C ALA A 344 12.82 27.07 30.01
N LEU A 345 11.97 27.64 30.87
CA LEU A 345 10.51 27.63 30.69
C LEU A 345 10.06 28.47 29.50
N ASP A 346 10.65 29.65 29.31
CA ASP A 346 10.37 30.50 28.15
C ASP A 346 10.74 29.76 26.86
N ILE A 347 11.91 29.12 26.79
CA ILE A 347 12.31 28.28 25.64
C ILE A 347 11.31 27.14 25.40
N ALA A 348 10.88 26.45 26.45
CA ALA A 348 9.92 25.36 26.34
C ALA A 348 8.57 25.81 25.74
N ARG A 349 8.10 27.01 26.12
CA ARG A 349 6.85 27.59 25.62
C ARG A 349 6.97 28.01 24.16
N ILE A 350 8.12 28.58 23.80
CA ILE A 350 8.44 28.98 22.43
C ILE A 350 8.49 27.75 21.51
N GLU A 351 9.22 26.68 21.88
CA GLU A 351 9.28 25.44 21.09
C GLU A 351 7.89 24.81 20.87
N ALA A 352 7.02 24.92 21.87
CA ALA A 352 5.66 24.39 21.82
C ALA A 352 4.69 25.29 21.02
N GLY A 353 5.12 26.47 20.55
CA GLY A 353 4.25 27.46 19.92
C GLY A 353 3.19 28.06 20.87
N LYS A 354 3.42 27.98 22.18
CA LYS A 354 2.49 28.41 23.25
C LYS A 354 2.91 29.71 23.93
N LEU A 355 3.86 30.46 23.35
CA LEU A 355 4.19 31.78 23.86
C LEU A 355 3.08 32.76 23.44
N GLU A 356 2.26 33.17 24.39
CA GLU A 356 1.27 34.22 24.20
C GLU A 356 1.90 35.59 24.51
N LEU A 357 1.88 36.49 23.52
CA LEU A 357 2.37 37.86 23.67
C LEU A 357 1.23 38.77 24.16
N GLN A 358 1.45 39.49 25.25
CA GLN A 358 0.46 40.43 25.77
C GLN A 358 0.58 41.76 25.01
N GLN A 359 -0.39 42.03 24.13
CA GLN A 359 -0.40 43.23 23.29
C GLN A 359 -1.00 44.42 24.05
N GLN A 360 -0.17 45.37 24.48
CA GLN A 360 -0.60 46.59 25.17
C GLN A 360 0.10 47.84 24.62
N ASP A 361 -0.54 49.00 24.78
CA ASP A 361 0.09 50.28 24.48
C ASP A 361 1.03 50.68 25.62
N PHE A 362 2.28 51.03 25.30
CA PHE A 362 3.27 51.43 26.30
C PHE A 362 4.08 52.66 25.84
N ASP A 363 4.58 53.43 26.81
CA ASP A 363 5.50 54.54 26.58
C ASP A 363 6.93 54.01 26.45
N LEU A 364 7.54 54.23 25.29
CA LEU A 364 8.88 53.75 25.00
C LEU A 364 9.93 54.43 25.88
N ARG A 365 9.80 55.74 26.10
CA ARG A 365 10.78 56.51 26.87
C ARG A 365 10.75 56.06 28.33
N ALA A 366 9.56 55.88 28.90
CA ALA A 366 9.43 55.34 30.24
C ALA A 366 10.07 53.94 30.38
N LEU A 367 9.89 53.07 29.37
CA LEU A 367 10.50 51.74 29.37
C LEU A 367 12.04 51.81 29.29
N VAL A 368 12.58 52.66 28.42
CA VAL A 368 14.02 52.86 28.28
C VAL A 368 14.61 53.46 29.56
N ASP A 369 14.00 54.51 30.12
CA ASP A 369 14.43 55.15 31.37
C ASP A 369 14.49 54.14 32.52
N GLU A 370 13.52 53.23 32.59
CA GLU A 370 13.49 52.19 33.62
C GLU A 370 14.61 51.15 33.42
N VAL A 371 14.85 50.70 32.19
CA VAL A 371 15.96 49.79 31.86
C VAL A 371 17.30 50.45 32.17
N VAL A 372 17.49 51.70 31.74
CA VAL A 372 18.70 52.49 32.00
C VAL A 372 18.92 52.71 33.48
N GLY A 373 17.87 53.04 34.24
CA GLY A 373 17.94 53.19 35.70
C GLY A 373 18.40 51.93 36.43
N LEU A 374 18.17 50.75 35.86
CA LEU A 374 18.66 49.47 36.40
C LEU A 374 20.09 49.14 35.97
N THR A 375 20.50 49.49 34.74
CA THR A 375 21.79 49.07 34.18
C THR A 375 22.91 50.09 34.32
N ALA A 376 22.63 51.39 34.24
CA ALA A 376 23.63 52.45 34.31
C ALA A 376 24.41 52.45 35.65
N PRO A 377 23.78 52.31 36.83
CA PRO A 377 24.52 52.27 38.10
C PRO A 377 25.46 51.06 38.22
N ILE A 378 25.15 49.95 37.53
CA ILE A 378 25.99 48.75 37.50
C ILE A 378 27.23 49.01 36.62
N ALA A 379 27.05 49.68 35.47
CA ALA A 379 28.15 50.09 34.60
C ALA A 379 29.09 51.08 35.33
N GLU A 380 28.54 52.09 35.99
CA GLU A 380 29.31 53.08 36.75
C GLU A 380 30.11 52.47 37.90
N LYS A 381 29.52 51.52 38.65
CA LYS A 381 30.23 50.77 39.70
C LYS A 381 31.40 49.96 39.16
N ARG A 382 31.37 49.56 37.88
CA ARG A 382 32.49 48.89 37.19
C ARG A 382 33.45 49.88 36.51
N GLY A 383 33.19 51.19 36.58
CA GLY A 383 34.00 52.22 35.95
C GLY A 383 33.79 52.36 34.44
N LEU A 384 32.66 51.88 33.90
CA LEU A 384 32.30 51.98 32.49
C LEU A 384 31.45 53.23 32.23
N GLY A 385 31.65 53.89 31.09
CA GLY A 385 30.74 54.91 30.60
C GLY A 385 29.42 54.29 30.12
N PHE A 386 28.30 54.97 30.36
CA PHE A 386 26.98 54.55 29.88
C PHE A 386 26.33 55.73 29.16
N ALA A 387 25.80 55.50 27.96
CA ALA A 387 25.08 56.51 27.20
C ALA A 387 23.83 55.91 26.55
N ASP A 388 22.72 56.62 26.61
CA ASP A 388 21.48 56.28 25.93
C ASP A 388 21.02 57.41 25.00
N GLU A 389 20.41 57.04 23.88
CA GLU A 389 19.89 57.97 22.88
C GLU A 389 18.58 57.42 22.28
N ILE A 390 17.57 58.28 22.15
CA ILE A 390 16.30 57.95 21.48
C ILE A 390 16.10 58.97 20.36
N ASP A 391 16.10 58.49 19.11
CA ASP A 391 15.95 59.35 17.93
C ASP A 391 14.56 60.01 17.90
N ALA A 392 14.48 61.23 17.36
CA ALA A 392 13.27 62.06 17.39
C ALA A 392 12.12 61.53 16.50
N ASP A 393 12.42 60.65 15.55
CA ASP A 393 11.45 60.05 14.63
C ASP A 393 10.78 58.80 15.21
N VAL A 394 11.18 58.37 16.40
CA VAL A 394 10.60 57.22 17.10
C VAL A 394 9.24 57.57 17.71
N PRO A 395 8.19 56.75 17.48
CA PRO A 395 6.91 56.95 18.14
C PRO A 395 7.03 56.87 19.67
N ALA A 396 6.50 57.88 20.38
CA ALA A 396 6.52 57.92 21.85
C ALA A 396 5.79 56.74 22.49
N ARG A 397 4.74 56.24 21.83
CA ARG A 397 3.98 55.05 22.24
C ARG A 397 3.99 53.97 21.17
N LEU A 398 4.20 52.75 21.62
CA LEU A 398 4.21 51.55 20.80
C LEU A 398 3.18 50.56 21.35
N ARG A 399 2.65 49.71 20.48
CA ARG A 399 1.79 48.59 20.85
C ARG A 399 2.56 47.28 20.75
N GLY A 400 2.68 46.57 21.85
CA GLY A 400 3.47 45.35 21.95
C GLY A 400 3.48 44.78 23.36
N ASP A 401 4.40 43.86 23.63
CA ASP A 401 4.62 43.30 24.96
C ASP A 401 5.83 43.98 25.64
N PRO A 402 5.61 44.99 26.51
CA PRO A 402 6.71 45.74 27.12
C PRO A 402 7.57 44.91 28.06
N LEU A 403 7.01 43.83 28.64
CA LEU A 403 7.77 42.92 29.50
C LEU A 403 8.84 42.18 28.69
N ARG A 404 8.48 41.71 27.48
CA ARG A 404 9.42 41.02 26.59
C ARG A 404 10.43 41.97 25.95
N VAL A 405 10.03 43.18 25.57
CA VAL A 405 10.98 44.22 25.11
C VAL A 405 12.03 44.51 26.19
N ARG A 406 11.59 44.73 27.42
CA ARG A 406 12.48 44.93 28.58
C ARG A 406 13.42 43.76 28.80
N GLN A 407 12.91 42.52 28.72
CA GLN A 407 13.72 41.31 28.87
C GLN A 407 14.84 41.25 27.84
N ILE A 408 14.55 41.58 26.57
CA ILE A 408 15.55 41.66 25.50
C ILE A 408 16.63 42.70 25.86
N LEU A 409 16.22 43.91 26.23
CA LEU A 409 17.16 45.00 26.53
C LEU A 409 18.05 44.71 27.76
N LEU A 410 17.47 44.20 28.85
CA LEU A 410 18.22 43.84 30.06
C LEU A 410 19.23 42.72 29.79
N ASN A 411 18.88 41.74 28.94
CA ASN A 411 19.81 40.68 28.57
C ASN A 411 20.98 41.20 27.72
N LEU A 412 20.71 42.08 26.75
CA LEU A 412 21.76 42.64 25.90
C LEU A 412 22.66 43.61 26.66
N LEU A 413 22.10 44.55 27.41
CA LEU A 413 22.86 45.51 28.22
C LEU A 413 23.61 44.80 29.36
N GLY A 414 23.00 43.80 29.98
CA GLY A 414 23.64 42.97 30.98
C GLY A 414 24.87 42.25 30.42
N ASN A 415 24.79 41.73 29.20
CA ASN A 415 25.95 41.12 28.52
C ASN A 415 27.02 42.16 28.17
N ALA A 416 26.64 43.31 27.61
CA ALA A 416 27.56 44.40 27.31
C ALA A 416 28.36 44.81 28.56
N ILE A 417 27.68 45.16 29.65
CA ILE A 417 28.32 45.55 30.92
C ILE A 417 29.17 44.43 31.50
N LYS A 418 28.75 43.17 31.32
CA LYS A 418 29.45 41.99 31.84
C LYS A 418 30.79 41.78 31.14
N PHE A 419 30.83 41.89 29.82
CA PHE A 419 32.00 41.55 29.00
C PHE A 419 32.92 42.74 28.68
N THR A 420 32.47 43.98 28.88
CA THR A 420 33.34 45.15 28.77
C THR A 420 34.10 45.39 30.08
N GLU A 421 35.43 45.42 30.02
CA GLU A 421 36.29 45.72 31.18
C GLU A 421 36.63 47.22 31.29
N GLN A 422 36.83 47.89 30.15
CA GLN A 422 37.13 49.33 30.06
C GLN A 422 36.41 49.94 28.86
N GLY A 423 36.09 51.24 28.94
CA GLY A 423 35.37 51.98 27.91
C GLY A 423 33.91 52.21 28.28
N GLY A 424 32.96 51.82 27.43
CA GLY A 424 31.55 52.10 27.70
C GLY A 424 30.54 51.25 26.93
N VAL A 425 29.28 51.41 27.34
CA VAL A 425 28.09 50.75 26.79
C VAL A 425 27.13 51.82 26.30
N THR A 426 26.52 51.58 25.14
CA THR A 426 25.60 52.49 24.47
C THR A 426 24.26 51.79 24.19
N LEU A 427 23.16 52.50 24.41
CA LEU A 427 21.82 52.08 24.01
C LEU A 427 21.23 53.13 23.07
N ARG A 428 20.88 52.76 21.85
CA ARG A 428 20.20 53.66 20.92
C ARG A 428 18.87 53.08 20.44
N ALA A 429 17.83 53.91 20.39
CA ALA A 429 16.52 53.54 19.84
C ALA A 429 16.21 54.39 18.59
N CYS A 430 16.01 53.73 17.45
CA CYS A 430 15.77 54.35 16.14
C CYS A 430 14.43 53.88 15.53
N ALA A 431 13.75 54.73 14.74
CA ALA A 431 12.51 54.32 14.09
C ALA A 431 12.76 53.26 12.98
N LEU A 432 11.94 52.20 12.95
CA LEU A 432 11.99 51.18 11.90
C LEU A 432 10.92 51.46 10.84
N LYS A 433 11.31 51.48 9.55
CA LYS A 433 10.38 51.65 8.41
C LYS A 433 9.90 50.27 7.91
N PRO A 434 8.60 50.08 7.58
CA PRO A 434 7.52 51.07 7.55
C PRO A 434 6.88 51.40 8.91
N SER A 435 7.01 50.53 9.91
CA SER A 435 6.58 50.79 11.30
C SER A 435 7.34 49.89 12.27
N GLY A 436 7.81 50.43 13.38
CA GLY A 436 8.51 49.67 14.43
C GLY A 436 9.60 50.45 15.12
N ILE A 437 10.42 49.72 15.87
CA ILE A 437 11.57 50.23 16.62
C ILE A 437 12.79 49.36 16.37
N ARG A 438 13.96 49.99 16.24
CA ARG A 438 15.26 49.35 16.23
C ARG A 438 16.01 49.75 17.49
N PHE A 439 16.42 48.77 18.29
CA PHE A 439 17.33 48.97 19.41
C PHE A 439 18.74 48.55 19.00
N GLU A 440 19.72 49.41 19.26
CA GLU A 440 21.14 49.14 19.07
C GLU A 440 21.83 49.18 20.43
N VAL A 441 22.37 48.05 20.86
CA VAL A 441 23.18 47.94 22.08
C VAL A 441 24.63 47.74 21.67
N GLY A 442 25.45 48.76 21.89
CA GLY A 442 26.88 48.75 21.54
C GLY A 442 27.76 48.70 22.78
N ASP A 443 28.88 47.99 22.69
CA ASP A 443 29.89 47.92 23.75
C ASP A 443 31.30 47.98 23.17
N THR A 444 32.27 48.44 23.97
CA THR A 444 33.70 48.50 23.61
C THR A 444 34.51 47.34 24.20
N GLY A 445 33.86 46.18 24.37
CA GLY A 445 34.46 44.98 24.94
C GLY A 445 35.42 44.25 23.99
N PRO A 446 35.76 42.98 24.29
CA PRO A 446 36.75 42.22 23.53
C PRO A 446 36.33 41.87 22.10
N GLY A 447 35.08 42.14 21.72
CA GLY A 447 34.50 41.72 20.45
C GLY A 447 34.36 40.20 20.31
N ILE A 448 33.71 39.78 19.22
CA ILE A 448 33.32 38.40 18.95
C ILE A 448 33.86 38.00 17.57
N ASN A 449 34.55 36.86 17.47
CA ASN A 449 35.06 36.37 16.19
C ASN A 449 33.95 35.73 15.33
N GLU A 450 34.21 35.48 14.04
CA GLU A 450 33.19 34.95 13.11
C GLU A 450 32.62 33.59 13.54
N GLU A 451 33.45 32.69 14.07
CA GLU A 451 33.00 31.37 14.54
C GLU A 451 32.04 31.50 15.74
N GLN A 452 32.36 32.40 16.68
CA GLN A 452 31.53 32.71 17.84
C GLN A 452 30.24 33.41 17.42
N GLN A 453 30.28 34.33 16.45
CA GLN A 453 29.08 35.00 15.92
C GLN A 453 28.09 33.99 15.31
N ALA A 454 28.59 32.99 14.57
CA ALA A 454 27.76 31.94 13.97
C ALA A 454 27.07 31.04 15.01
N ARG A 455 27.64 30.92 16.21
CA ARG A 455 27.13 30.05 17.28
C ARG A 455 26.46 30.82 18.43
N LEU A 456 26.53 32.15 18.40
CA LEU A 456 26.12 33.04 19.49
C LEU A 456 24.66 32.87 19.95
N PHE A 457 23.77 32.56 19.01
CA PHE A 457 22.34 32.38 19.27
C PHE A 457 21.96 30.90 19.48
N GLN A 458 22.92 29.98 19.43
CA GLN A 458 22.66 28.57 19.76
C GLN A 458 22.46 28.38 21.26
N ARG A 459 21.61 27.43 21.64
CA ARG A 459 21.23 27.20 23.05
C ARG A 459 22.34 26.49 23.81
N PHE A 460 22.58 26.92 25.04
CA PHE A 460 23.60 26.36 25.94
C PHE A 460 25.04 26.52 25.43
N GLU A 461 25.25 27.35 24.41
CA GLU A 461 26.57 27.70 23.93
C GLU A 461 27.14 28.85 24.76
N GLN A 462 28.36 28.63 25.25
CA GLN A 462 29.19 29.64 25.88
C GLN A 462 30.49 29.73 25.11
N ALA A 463 30.93 30.95 24.77
CA ALA A 463 32.22 31.19 24.14
C ALA A 463 33.36 30.66 25.05
N GLU A 464 33.93 29.53 24.65
CA GLU A 464 35.07 28.77 25.20
C GLU A 464 35.27 28.72 26.74
N GLY A 465 35.11 27.50 27.27
CA GLY A 465 35.97 26.92 28.31
C GLY A 465 35.58 27.12 29.77
N ALA A 466 35.91 26.12 30.60
CA ALA A 466 35.72 26.09 32.05
C ALA A 466 36.29 27.32 32.82
N ARG A 467 37.16 28.12 32.19
CA ARG A 467 37.69 29.38 32.73
C ARG A 467 36.70 30.55 32.67
N THR A 468 35.82 30.62 31.67
CA THR A 468 34.82 31.69 31.52
C THR A 468 33.55 31.36 32.32
N ALA A 469 33.18 30.07 32.39
CA ALA A 469 32.11 29.56 33.24
C ALA A 469 32.38 29.81 34.74
N ALA A 470 33.63 29.62 35.19
CA ALA A 470 34.03 29.81 36.58
C ALA A 470 34.13 31.29 37.01
N ARG A 471 34.36 32.23 36.07
CA ARG A 471 34.56 33.66 36.36
C ARG A 471 33.28 34.50 36.20
N TYR A 472 32.36 34.09 35.31
CA TYR A 472 31.24 34.93 34.89
C TYR A 472 29.88 34.21 34.72
N GLY A 473 29.75 32.93 35.07
CA GLY A 473 28.48 32.18 35.26
C GLY A 473 27.21 32.70 34.55
N GLY A 474 27.06 32.43 33.25
CA GLY A 474 25.82 32.69 32.50
C GLY A 474 25.11 31.40 32.10
N SER A 475 23.80 31.42 31.80
CA SER A 475 23.06 30.23 31.34
C SER A 475 23.47 29.74 29.94
N GLY A 476 24.06 30.62 29.12
CA GLY A 476 24.17 30.39 27.68
C GLY A 476 22.80 30.40 26.97
N LEU A 477 21.74 30.87 27.64
CA LEU A 477 20.37 30.92 27.09
C LEU A 477 19.91 32.33 26.75
N GLY A 478 20.46 33.37 27.40
CA GLY A 478 19.95 34.74 27.28
C GLY A 478 19.89 35.29 25.85
N LEU A 479 20.92 35.05 25.02
CA LEU A 479 20.95 35.51 23.63
C LEU A 479 20.01 34.70 22.72
N ALA A 480 19.93 33.39 22.93
CA ALA A 480 18.96 32.54 22.24
C ALA A 480 17.52 32.97 22.56
N ILE A 481 17.23 33.32 23.82
CA ILE A 481 15.92 33.86 24.22
C ILE A 481 15.64 35.20 23.55
N CYS A 482 16.61 36.12 23.48
CA CYS A 482 16.42 37.38 22.77
C CYS A 482 16.06 37.16 21.29
N GLN A 483 16.72 36.20 20.62
CA GLN A 483 16.40 35.86 19.23
C GLN A 483 14.98 35.31 19.10
N GLU A 484 14.62 34.34 19.93
CA GLU A 484 13.31 33.70 19.88
C GLU A 484 12.17 34.67 20.23
N LEU A 485 12.36 35.55 21.22
CA LEU A 485 11.40 36.62 21.55
C LEU A 485 11.26 37.61 20.40
N ALA A 486 12.36 38.04 19.79
CA ALA A 486 12.31 38.92 18.62
C ALA A 486 11.54 38.28 17.47
N VAL A 487 11.80 37.00 17.17
CA VAL A 487 11.07 36.24 16.13
C VAL A 487 9.59 36.09 16.47
N ALA A 488 9.24 35.76 17.72
CA ALA A 488 7.85 35.66 18.17
C ALA A 488 7.10 36.99 18.03
N MET A 489 7.80 38.12 18.20
CA MET A 489 7.29 39.47 17.99
C MET A 489 7.30 39.93 16.51
N GLY A 490 7.65 39.04 15.57
CA GLY A 490 7.73 39.33 14.14
C GLY A 490 8.98 40.11 13.70
N GLY A 491 9.95 40.25 14.61
CA GLY A 491 11.20 40.98 14.44
C GLY A 491 12.40 40.09 14.16
N ARG A 492 13.60 40.68 14.29
CA ARG A 492 14.89 39.97 14.18
C ARG A 492 15.96 40.59 15.06
N ILE A 493 16.98 39.81 15.38
CA ILE A 493 18.21 40.26 16.05
C ILE A 493 19.42 39.97 15.16
N ALA A 494 20.35 40.91 15.11
CA ALA A 494 21.62 40.79 14.41
C ALA A 494 22.76 41.24 15.33
N VAL A 495 23.98 40.80 15.01
CA VAL A 495 25.21 41.20 15.71
C VAL A 495 26.25 41.61 14.69
N GLU A 496 26.91 42.73 14.95
CA GLU A 496 28.08 43.20 14.23
C GLU A 496 29.19 43.35 15.25
N SER A 497 30.29 42.62 15.10
CA SER A 497 31.39 42.67 16.06
C SER A 497 32.74 42.45 15.39
N THR A 498 33.76 43.10 15.94
CA THR A 498 35.14 42.92 15.52
C THR A 498 36.00 42.65 16.76
N PRO A 499 36.81 41.57 16.77
CA PRO A 499 37.70 41.27 17.89
C PRO A 499 38.59 42.47 18.26
N GLY A 500 38.61 42.82 19.55
CA GLY A 500 39.38 43.92 20.13
C GLY A 500 38.76 45.31 20.00
N ILE A 501 37.64 45.47 19.29
CA ILE A 501 36.97 46.77 19.09
C ILE A 501 35.66 46.84 19.89
N GLY A 502 34.88 45.77 19.89
CA GLY A 502 33.58 45.72 20.56
C GLY A 502 32.50 44.99 19.77
N SER A 503 31.27 45.03 20.29
CA SER A 503 30.11 44.40 19.67
C SER A 503 28.93 45.37 19.59
N ARG A 504 28.11 45.25 18.55
CA ARG A 504 26.84 45.95 18.38
C ARG A 504 25.74 44.92 18.11
N PHE A 505 24.76 44.88 18.98
CA PHE A 505 23.56 44.07 18.83
C PHE A 505 22.41 44.93 18.34
N THR A 506 21.80 44.56 17.23
CA THR A 506 20.69 45.27 16.61
C THR A 506 19.44 44.43 16.69
N VAL A 507 18.41 44.92 17.40
CA VAL A 507 17.10 44.28 17.52
C VAL A 507 16.06 45.12 16.78
N GLU A 508 15.39 44.54 15.80
CA GLU A 508 14.34 45.19 15.03
C GLU A 508 12.99 44.57 15.39
N LEU A 509 12.05 45.36 15.90
CA LEU A 509 10.71 44.92 16.30
C LEU A 509 9.65 45.72 15.53
N PRO A 510 8.76 45.06 14.75
CA PRO A 510 7.72 45.74 13.97
C PRO A 510 6.52 46.13 14.85
N LEU A 511 6.77 46.93 15.90
CA LEU A 511 5.74 47.41 16.82
C LEU A 511 4.98 48.61 16.22
N PRO A 512 3.66 48.51 15.97
CA PRO A 512 2.90 49.65 15.49
C PRO A 512 2.79 50.74 16.55
N SER A 513 2.52 51.98 16.14
CA SER A 513 2.28 53.09 17.07
C SER A 513 1.03 52.82 17.90
N GLY A 514 1.15 52.96 19.23
CA GLY A 514 0.04 52.79 20.17
C GLY A 514 -0.92 53.98 20.15
N ALA A 515 -2.15 53.77 20.65
CA ALA A 515 -3.12 54.86 20.77
C ALA A 515 -2.71 55.83 21.89
N SER A 516 -3.03 57.10 21.70
CA SER A 516 -2.85 58.15 22.72
C SER A 516 -4.14 58.26 23.54
N PRO A 517 -4.14 57.93 24.85
CA PRO A 517 -5.22 58.35 25.73
C PRO A 517 -4.98 59.78 26.21
N ALA A 518 -6.08 60.50 26.44
CA ALA A 518 -6.10 61.82 27.08
C ALA A 518 -5.31 61.82 28.41
N PRO A 519 -4.73 62.96 28.81
CA PRO A 519 -3.76 63.01 29.90
C PRO A 519 -4.41 62.69 31.24
N ALA A 520 -4.28 61.46 31.72
CA ALA A 520 -4.44 61.15 33.13
C ALA A 520 -3.14 61.57 33.83
N GLY A 521 -3.21 62.68 34.56
CA GLY A 521 -2.06 63.28 35.24
C GLY A 521 -1.36 62.29 36.16
N ALA A 522 -0.04 62.22 36.01
CA ALA A 522 0.85 61.57 36.96
C ALA A 522 0.75 62.27 38.32
N THR A 523 -0.21 61.84 39.14
CA THR A 523 -0.15 62.08 40.58
C THR A 523 0.69 60.97 41.16
N ARG A 524 1.99 61.26 41.37
CA ARG A 524 2.80 60.53 42.36
C ARG A 524 2.16 60.79 43.72
N ALA A 525 1.18 59.98 44.10
CA ALA A 525 0.65 59.97 45.44
C ALA A 525 1.65 59.24 46.34
N SER A 526 2.14 59.94 47.36
CA SER A 526 3.05 59.41 48.36
C SER A 526 2.46 58.18 49.05
N VAL A 527 3.31 57.17 49.25
CA VAL A 527 3.10 55.98 50.07
C VAL A 527 2.33 56.32 51.36
N PRO A 528 1.28 55.58 51.74
CA PRO A 528 0.69 55.74 53.05
C PRO A 528 1.69 55.27 54.11
N ALA A 529 2.15 56.19 54.94
CA ALA A 529 3.02 55.94 56.09
C ALA A 529 2.28 55.30 57.30
N HIS A 530 1.36 54.37 57.05
CA HIS A 530 0.64 53.67 58.12
C HIS A 530 0.69 52.15 57.96
N ALA A 531 0.84 51.48 59.11
CA ALA A 531 0.85 50.03 59.24
C ALA A 531 -0.50 49.42 58.82
N LEU A 532 -0.58 48.85 57.62
CA LEU A 532 -1.74 48.07 57.17
C LEU A 532 -1.92 46.77 57.96
N ARG A 533 -3.18 46.38 58.18
CA ARG A 533 -3.59 45.05 58.65
C ARG A 533 -3.83 44.14 57.46
N VAL A 534 -2.93 43.20 57.28
CA VAL A 534 -2.87 42.27 56.17
C VAL A 534 -3.44 40.91 56.59
N LEU A 535 -4.43 40.41 55.87
CA LEU A 535 -4.81 39.00 55.93
C LEU A 535 -3.94 38.21 54.96
N LEU A 536 -3.17 37.25 55.46
CA LEU A 536 -2.36 36.35 54.63
C LEU A 536 -2.96 34.94 54.67
N VAL A 537 -3.34 34.41 53.51
CA VAL A 537 -3.85 33.04 53.35
C VAL A 537 -2.82 32.22 52.57
N GLU A 538 -2.10 31.36 53.26
CA GLU A 538 -1.01 30.54 52.71
C GLU A 538 -0.92 29.24 53.52
N ASP A 539 -0.92 28.07 52.88
CA ASP A 539 -0.89 26.78 53.58
C ASP A 539 0.52 26.33 53.96
N ASP A 540 1.54 26.72 53.20
CA ASP A 540 2.95 26.46 53.53
C ASP A 540 3.43 27.38 54.66
N ALA A 541 3.74 26.78 55.81
CA ALA A 541 4.18 27.51 57.01
C ALA A 541 5.48 28.31 56.79
N THR A 542 6.40 27.81 55.96
CA THR A 542 7.67 28.48 55.66
C THR A 542 7.44 29.71 54.80
N ILE A 543 6.61 29.59 53.76
CA ILE A 543 6.26 30.71 52.89
C ILE A 543 5.44 31.75 53.66
N ALA A 544 4.52 31.31 54.51
CA ALA A 544 3.75 32.17 55.39
C ALA A 544 4.64 32.96 56.35
N GLU A 545 5.66 32.31 56.93
CA GLU A 545 6.64 32.95 57.80
C GLU A 545 7.49 33.98 57.02
N VAL A 546 7.92 33.65 55.81
CA VAL A 546 8.66 34.56 54.94
C VAL A 546 7.83 35.79 54.57
N ILE A 547 6.64 35.61 53.98
CA ILE A 547 5.78 36.72 53.56
C ILE A 547 5.38 37.55 54.79
N GLY A 548 4.99 36.89 55.87
CA GLY A 548 4.66 37.55 57.13
C GLY A 548 5.84 38.32 57.71
N GLY A 549 7.06 37.78 57.65
CA GLY A 549 8.29 38.43 58.08
C GLY A 549 8.61 39.67 57.24
N LEU A 550 8.55 39.56 55.91
CA LEU A 550 8.85 40.65 54.97
C LEU A 550 7.89 41.83 55.15
N LEU A 551 6.60 41.53 55.39
CA LEU A 551 5.57 42.53 55.65
C LEU A 551 5.74 43.17 57.05
N ARG A 552 6.04 42.39 58.09
CA ARG A 552 6.31 42.92 59.44
C ARG A 552 7.56 43.77 59.50
N ALA A 553 8.62 43.41 58.76
CA ALA A 553 9.84 44.20 58.63
C ALA A 553 9.57 45.60 58.02
N ARG A 554 8.48 45.74 57.24
CA ARG A 554 7.99 47.01 56.70
C ARG A 554 6.92 47.69 57.58
N GLY A 555 6.67 47.17 58.78
CA GLY A 555 5.78 47.76 59.78
C GLY A 555 4.32 47.33 59.69
N HIS A 556 3.95 46.38 58.81
CA HIS A 556 2.57 45.90 58.69
C HIS A 556 2.18 44.89 59.78
N GLN A 557 0.90 44.84 60.13
CA GLN A 557 0.33 43.82 60.99
C GLN A 557 -0.19 42.66 60.14
N VAL A 558 0.37 41.47 60.28
CA VAL A 558 -0.01 40.31 59.46
C VAL A 558 -0.73 39.26 60.30
N GLN A 559 -1.99 39.01 59.95
CA GLN A 559 -2.76 37.86 60.43
C GLN A 559 -2.67 36.75 59.39
N HIS A 560 -1.95 35.68 59.73
CA HIS A 560 -1.87 34.49 58.89
C HIS A 560 -3.00 33.51 59.21
N VAL A 561 -3.50 32.84 58.17
CA VAL A 561 -4.39 31.69 58.22
C VAL A 561 -3.96 30.65 57.18
N SER A 562 -4.08 29.36 57.51
CA SER A 562 -3.54 28.28 56.68
C SER A 562 -4.47 27.75 55.60
N HIS A 563 -5.76 28.14 55.58
CA HIS A 563 -6.71 27.64 54.60
C HIS A 563 -7.91 28.59 54.41
N GLY A 564 -8.62 28.44 53.28
CA GLY A 564 -9.70 29.36 52.89
C GLY A 564 -10.88 29.42 53.87
N LEU A 565 -11.29 28.30 54.48
CA LEU A 565 -12.34 28.32 55.50
C LEU A 565 -11.97 29.15 56.73
N ALA A 566 -10.69 29.12 57.16
CA ALA A 566 -10.23 29.96 58.26
C ALA A 566 -10.24 31.44 57.86
N ALA A 567 -9.86 31.77 56.62
CA ALA A 567 -9.95 33.13 56.10
C ALA A 567 -11.38 33.68 56.14
N LEU A 568 -12.37 32.90 55.69
CA LEU A 568 -13.78 33.29 55.73
C LEU A 568 -14.28 33.52 57.17
N SER A 569 -13.82 32.72 58.13
CA SER A 569 -14.19 32.89 59.54
C SER A 569 -13.60 34.17 60.18
N GLN A 570 -12.45 34.64 59.71
CA GLN A 570 -11.77 35.83 60.25
C GLN A 570 -12.39 37.14 59.75
N VAL A 571 -12.86 37.15 58.50
CA VAL A 571 -13.41 38.33 57.85
C VAL A 571 -14.73 38.79 58.49
N GLY A 572 -15.49 37.88 59.09
CA GLY A 572 -16.70 38.21 59.84
C GLY A 572 -16.46 38.91 61.20
N GLY A 573 -15.22 38.95 61.70
CA GLY A 573 -14.89 39.49 63.03
C GLY A 573 -13.88 40.62 63.07
N ARG A 574 -13.15 40.89 61.97
CA ARG A 574 -12.06 41.88 61.91
C ARG A 574 -12.00 42.58 60.56
N ALA A 575 -11.74 43.90 60.58
CA ALA A 575 -11.45 44.66 59.37
C ALA A 575 -9.99 44.48 58.96
N PHE A 576 -9.75 44.05 57.72
CA PHE A 576 -8.44 44.01 57.09
C PHE A 576 -8.36 45.12 56.04
N ASP A 577 -7.17 45.69 55.90
CA ASP A 577 -6.95 46.79 54.94
C ASP A 577 -6.55 46.25 53.56
N ILE A 578 -6.08 44.99 53.50
CA ILE A 578 -5.72 44.24 52.28
C ILE A 578 -5.61 42.74 52.61
N ALA A 579 -5.86 41.86 51.63
CA ALA A 579 -5.61 40.43 51.77
C ALA A 579 -4.72 39.88 50.65
N LEU A 580 -3.75 39.05 51.03
CA LEU A 580 -2.89 38.29 50.14
C LEU A 580 -3.30 36.82 50.21
N LEU A 581 -3.66 36.23 49.06
CA LEU A 581 -4.17 34.86 48.99
C LEU A 581 -3.31 34.02 48.05
N ASP A 582 -2.89 32.84 48.50
CA ASP A 582 -2.42 31.81 47.57
C ASP A 582 -3.58 31.35 46.68
N LEU A 583 -3.32 31.17 45.38
CA LEU A 583 -4.26 30.55 44.46
C LEU A 583 -4.37 29.04 44.67
N ASP A 584 -3.29 28.38 45.10
CA ASP A 584 -3.16 26.93 45.19
C ASP A 584 -3.45 26.39 46.61
N LEU A 585 -4.46 26.95 47.28
CA LEU A 585 -4.86 26.51 48.63
C LEU A 585 -5.57 25.13 48.63
N PRO A 586 -5.30 24.27 49.63
CA PRO A 586 -6.00 23.01 49.80
C PRO A 586 -7.48 23.23 50.19
N GLY A 587 -8.36 22.41 49.62
CA GLY A 587 -9.80 22.47 49.85
C GLY A 587 -10.46 23.59 49.05
N LEU A 588 -10.59 24.79 49.64
CA LEU A 588 -11.17 25.95 48.97
C LEU A 588 -10.06 26.76 48.29
N GLY A 589 -9.86 26.52 46.99
CA GLY A 589 -8.82 27.19 46.20
C GLY A 589 -8.99 28.71 46.14
N GLY A 590 -7.89 29.44 45.91
CA GLY A 590 -7.83 30.91 46.08
C GLY A 590 -8.77 31.70 45.18
N LEU A 591 -9.00 31.24 43.94
CA LEU A 591 -10.00 31.86 43.03
C LEU A 591 -11.43 31.74 43.57
N ALA A 592 -11.79 30.56 44.12
CA ALA A 592 -13.11 30.35 44.71
C ALA A 592 -13.24 31.13 46.03
N LEU A 593 -12.18 31.17 46.83
CA LEU A 593 -12.10 31.95 48.05
C LEU A 593 -12.29 33.45 47.78
N ALA A 594 -11.63 34.01 46.76
CA ALA A 594 -11.78 35.42 46.39
C ALA A 594 -13.24 35.76 46.02
N ARG A 595 -13.87 34.94 45.18
CA ARG A 595 -15.30 35.10 44.84
C ARG A 595 -16.19 35.05 46.08
N GLN A 596 -15.90 34.13 46.99
CA GLN A 596 -16.67 33.98 48.22
C GLN A 596 -16.47 35.17 49.17
N LEU A 597 -15.24 35.67 49.32
CA LEU A 597 -14.93 36.89 50.07
C LEU A 597 -15.67 38.10 49.51
N ARG A 598 -15.66 38.30 48.19
CA ARG A 598 -16.43 39.36 47.52
C ARG A 598 -17.93 39.21 47.78
N SER A 599 -18.48 38.00 47.69
CA SER A 599 -19.89 37.74 47.97
C SER A 599 -20.31 38.00 49.43
N GLN A 600 -19.36 37.95 50.37
CA GLN A 600 -19.56 38.25 51.79
C GLN A 600 -19.31 39.73 52.13
N GLY A 601 -19.08 40.59 51.12
CA GLY A 601 -18.89 42.03 51.31
C GLY A 601 -17.45 42.43 51.68
N PHE A 602 -16.45 41.59 51.42
CA PHE A 602 -15.04 41.99 51.58
C PHE A 602 -14.65 42.99 50.47
N GLU A 603 -14.58 44.28 50.82
CA GLU A 603 -14.24 45.35 49.87
C GLU A 603 -12.77 45.73 49.83
N ALA A 604 -11.96 45.26 50.79
CA ALA A 604 -10.54 45.57 50.81
C ALA A 604 -9.81 44.92 49.62
N PRO A 605 -8.66 45.45 49.19
CA PRO A 605 -7.96 44.93 48.02
C PRO A 605 -7.53 43.47 48.20
N LEU A 606 -7.59 42.69 47.13
CA LEU A 606 -7.16 41.30 47.06
C LEU A 606 -5.95 41.18 46.15
N VAL A 607 -4.86 40.62 46.67
CA VAL A 607 -3.65 40.33 45.92
C VAL A 607 -3.49 38.82 45.80
N ALA A 608 -3.45 38.32 44.56
CA ALA A 608 -3.16 36.91 44.30
C ALA A 608 -1.64 36.69 44.41
N VAL A 609 -1.22 35.73 45.22
CA VAL A 609 0.16 35.25 45.26
C VAL A 609 0.16 33.83 44.71
N THR A 610 0.98 33.49 43.71
CA THR A 610 0.88 32.13 43.14
C THR A 610 2.19 31.61 42.60
N ALA A 611 2.40 30.30 42.69
CA ALA A 611 3.48 29.64 41.95
C ALA A 611 3.16 29.54 40.45
N ARG A 612 1.88 29.62 40.05
CA ARG A 612 1.36 29.48 38.69
C ARG A 612 2.05 30.39 37.69
N GLY A 613 2.41 29.81 36.56
CA GLY A 613 3.27 30.43 35.55
C GLY A 613 2.59 30.52 34.20
N ASP A 614 1.49 29.80 34.00
CA ASP A 614 0.61 29.86 32.85
C ASP A 614 0.05 31.29 32.66
N ALA A 615 -0.19 31.64 31.39
CA ALA A 615 -0.68 32.95 31.01
C ALA A 615 -2.14 33.18 31.44
N GLU A 616 -2.95 32.11 31.52
CA GLU A 616 -4.36 32.18 31.90
C GLU A 616 -4.59 32.49 33.39
N ALA A 617 -3.59 32.28 34.26
CA ALA A 617 -3.76 32.46 35.70
C ALA A 617 -4.12 33.89 36.12
N GLU A 618 -3.56 34.89 35.44
CA GLU A 618 -3.79 36.32 35.75
C GLU A 618 -5.19 36.79 35.31
N PRO A 619 -5.65 36.55 34.07
CA PRO A 619 -7.04 36.82 33.66
C PRO A 619 -8.09 36.11 34.53
N LEU A 620 -7.82 34.87 34.94
CA LEU A 620 -8.72 34.11 35.81
C LEU A 620 -8.79 34.70 37.23
N ALA A 621 -7.69 35.24 37.73
CA ALA A 621 -7.63 35.94 39.01
C ALA A 621 -8.39 37.27 38.96
N GLU A 622 -8.18 38.07 37.91
CA GLU A 622 -8.92 39.32 37.71
C GLU A 622 -10.44 39.05 37.64
N ALA A 623 -10.87 38.06 36.86
CA ALA A 623 -12.27 37.63 36.78
C ALA A 623 -12.85 37.06 38.09
N ALA A 624 -11.99 36.64 39.03
CA ALA A 624 -12.39 36.20 40.36
C ALA A 624 -12.48 37.36 41.39
N GLY A 625 -12.08 38.57 41.00
CA GLY A 625 -12.16 39.78 41.82
C GLY A 625 -10.86 40.16 42.54
N PHE A 626 -9.69 39.69 42.05
CA PHE A 626 -8.38 40.16 42.51
C PHE A 626 -8.02 41.52 41.89
N ASP A 627 -7.38 42.39 42.68
CA ASP A 627 -6.98 43.76 42.27
C ASP A 627 -5.51 43.85 41.85
N ALA A 628 -4.69 42.87 42.27
CA ALA A 628 -3.32 42.72 41.80
C ALA A 628 -2.90 41.24 41.80
N PHE A 629 -1.85 40.94 41.04
CA PHE A 629 -1.34 39.60 40.84
C PHE A 629 0.17 39.55 41.03
N LEU A 630 0.66 38.58 41.79
CA LEU A 630 2.07 38.41 42.09
C LEU A 630 2.50 36.95 41.96
N ARG A 631 3.53 36.70 41.15
CA ARG A 631 4.11 35.36 40.99
C ARG A 631 5.21 35.11 42.01
N LYS A 632 5.20 33.93 42.62
CA LYS A 632 6.30 33.38 43.41
C LYS A 632 7.49 33.11 42.47
N PRO A 633 8.74 33.38 42.89
CA PRO A 633 9.13 33.78 44.24
C PRO A 633 8.93 35.26 44.53
N VAL A 634 8.53 35.57 45.77
CA VAL A 634 8.23 36.93 46.22
C VAL A 634 9.38 37.51 47.04
N THR A 635 9.71 38.77 46.79
CA THR A 635 10.62 39.58 47.61
C THR A 635 9.85 40.67 48.33
N GLY A 636 10.49 41.33 49.31
CA GLY A 636 9.86 42.41 50.04
C GLY A 636 9.40 43.59 49.16
N ASP A 637 10.19 43.95 48.16
CA ASP A 637 9.87 45.06 47.24
C ASP A 637 8.73 44.70 46.29
N MET A 638 8.71 43.45 45.82
CA MET A 638 7.64 42.92 44.98
C MET A 638 6.29 42.93 45.70
N LEU A 639 6.27 42.53 46.99
CA LEU A 639 5.08 42.59 47.82
C LEU A 639 4.60 44.04 48.00
N ALA A 640 5.50 44.96 48.32
CA ALA A 640 5.16 46.38 48.50
C ALA A 640 4.56 47.00 47.24
N GLY A 641 5.16 46.73 46.07
CA GLY A 641 4.66 47.23 44.79
C GLY A 641 3.27 46.68 44.45
N ALA A 642 3.07 45.36 44.58
CA ALA A 642 1.77 44.74 44.30
C ALA A 642 0.66 45.24 45.25
N MET A 643 0.98 45.43 46.53
CA MET A 643 0.04 46.00 47.50
C MET A 643 -0.31 47.44 47.16
N GLN A 644 0.67 48.26 46.76
CA GLN A 644 0.42 49.64 46.37
C GLN A 644 -0.46 49.72 45.13
N GLN A 645 -0.19 48.89 44.12
CA GLN A 645 -1.02 48.79 42.92
C GLN A 645 -2.47 48.39 43.27
N ALA A 646 -2.66 47.36 44.09
CA ALA A 646 -3.99 46.92 44.51
C ALA A 646 -4.78 48.02 45.25
N ILE A 647 -4.09 48.79 46.10
CA ILE A 647 -4.68 49.92 46.83
C ILE A 647 -5.07 51.06 45.87
N GLU A 648 -4.23 51.35 44.88
CA GLU A 648 -4.53 52.36 43.86
C GLU A 648 -5.74 51.96 42.99
N VAL A 649 -5.79 50.70 42.53
CA VAL A 649 -6.93 50.16 41.77
C VAL A 649 -8.23 50.25 42.57
N ALA A 650 -8.20 49.83 43.84
CA ALA A 650 -9.38 49.90 44.72
C ALA A 650 -9.82 51.34 45.03
N ARG A 651 -8.89 52.30 45.11
CA ARG A 651 -9.22 53.73 45.26
C ARG A 651 -9.89 54.28 44.00
N GLN A 652 -9.35 53.99 42.82
CA GLN A 652 -9.92 54.43 41.54
C GLN A 652 -11.33 53.87 41.32
N ALA A 653 -11.57 52.61 41.70
CA ALA A 653 -12.90 52.00 41.65
C ALA A 653 -13.92 52.67 42.59
N ARG A 654 -13.47 53.17 43.75
CA ARG A 654 -14.33 53.90 44.71
C ARG A 654 -14.62 55.33 44.26
N ASP A 655 -13.63 56.03 43.72
CA ASP A 655 -13.79 57.43 43.29
C ASP A 655 -14.58 57.54 41.96
N GLY A 656 -14.50 56.54 41.09
CA GLY A 656 -15.31 56.44 39.87
C GLY A 656 -16.77 56.06 40.08
N SER A 657 -17.15 55.66 41.31
CA SER A 657 -18.53 55.34 41.72
C SER A 657 -19.29 56.57 42.25
N THR A 658 -18.64 57.73 42.34
CA THR A 658 -19.26 59.00 42.75
C THR A 658 -19.34 59.96 41.56
N ASP A 659 -20.28 59.70 40.66
CA ASP A 659 -20.88 60.74 39.81
C ASP A 659 -22.41 60.58 39.94
N PRO A 660 -23.14 61.58 40.46
CA PRO A 660 -24.56 61.47 40.81
C PRO A 660 -25.51 61.35 39.62
#